data_AF-V6HCT2-F1
#
_entry.id   AF-V6HCT2-F1
#
_cell.length_a   1.000
_cell.length_b   1.000
_cell.length_c   1.000
_cell.angle_alpha   90.00
_cell.angle_beta   90.00
_cell.angle_gamma   90.00
#
_symmetry.space_group_name_H-M   'P 1'
#
loop_
_entity.id
_entity.type
_entity.pdbx_description
1 polymer ?
#
loop_
_entity_poly.entity_id
_entity_poly.type
_entity_poly.pdbx_seq_one_letter_code
_entity_poly.pdbx_strand_id
1 'polypeptide(L)'
;MVENRITDLRFNNGSFYIASRSVVFRSALVLVFSVFFSGCYKKPVQGSVLDFLTFSSASAVSTTPVPIKVQVTGLGGNTLVVSNSLNESLTFNSDGTLTFPTPVSPISSYNVQIVSGPPVASNLSCRINNPNGPITYPSTLIVIQCAQAFNNLSVTVVGIASSNTSTLLLQNSTDTLSFTGNGTQIFANQVGAGNAYNVQILSTPSGHNCAVTTVPNPGTMPNSTFTINVNCLSAIAFSPNSMLVPQASSAFIKFSSHGINSCVINGAATIAGRTNIGSGNVSISTLAAPNDDTIQLTPGPASYWGISAGQVFVNLTGCKDGAGNSVVNSTGVWYNFDVTSNVMYVSFTGGSDLNNCNSISTECRTVQRGVNACNATGTVCYVLVQGGSTYPITVTATDQILLNAKTSVLGSYDSTFTVQDVKNNPSVISDNQVCAGAYPGSICTPVLITTAALTSASDFIQFSGFVVKALPNADASAAILIGGTAGPGQVRIGGNVLDGGKASANAALGGKVGIYITASANVLVGFNYVYGGSGRNISAGVVIDSSSVVLAYNRINGMQSAPTGYSSGVIVQNFSSAYTSAIADNEINGIQYLNQTTILPVISYGIQVTSSADPTNLYIFNNSIYLGNATSGVVGNATGITAQSLVGLPYSIYNNQIFGQSGSAPSNGVALAIGNSPAAGSVVRGNNFYTNIPAVIGGTQYSVCGNFTLSSTLCSTPTLPPTGNFTNSYNANPNFIATSSEDFVFFPKTPGALGTPSSSTMPCTSMYGGVTPPIPAAYLPLFNTDLALTTRTTTPYLLQPLGSNAISVGAFELNSNCL
;
A
#
# COMPACT_ATOMS: atom_id res chain seq x y z
N MET A 1 -21.93 -28.98 2.95
CA MET A 1 -21.95 -29.07 4.43
C MET A 1 -20.52 -28.81 4.88
N VAL A 2 -20.24 -27.57 5.28
CA VAL A 2 -20.23 -27.14 6.70
C VAL A 2 -19.04 -27.76 7.43
N GLU A 3 -18.14 -26.87 7.86
CA GLU A 3 -17.24 -26.97 9.03
C GLU A 3 -16.36 -28.22 9.23
N ASN A 4 -15.22 -27.94 9.89
CA ASN A 4 -14.39 -28.83 10.70
C ASN A 4 -13.18 -29.52 10.08
N ARG A 5 -12.01 -28.99 10.49
CA ARG A 5 -10.75 -29.65 10.94
C ARG A 5 -9.50 -29.27 10.15
N ILE A 6 -8.66 -28.44 10.76
CA ILE A 6 -7.24 -28.75 10.99
C ILE A 6 -6.87 -28.33 12.43
N THR A 7 -7.17 -29.22 13.36
CA THR A 7 -6.38 -29.51 14.57
C THR A 7 -6.29 -31.03 14.64
N ASP A 8 -5.09 -31.56 14.41
CA ASP A 8 -4.43 -32.63 15.18
C ASP A 8 -3.44 -33.45 14.33
N LEU A 9 -2.15 -33.15 14.51
CA LEU A 9 -1.11 -34.16 14.51
C LEU A 9 -0.29 -33.99 15.78
N ARG A 10 -0.71 -34.73 16.82
CA ARG A 10 0.08 -35.57 17.74
C ARG A 10 -0.49 -35.47 19.15
N PHE A 11 -1.24 -36.48 19.57
CA PHE A 11 -1.01 -37.22 20.82
C PHE A 11 -1.85 -38.50 20.77
N ASN A 12 -1.18 -39.66 20.72
CA ASN A 12 -1.78 -40.92 21.11
C ASN A 12 -0.92 -41.47 22.25
N ASN A 13 -1.52 -41.61 23.43
CA ASN A 13 -0.92 -42.15 24.64
C ASN A 13 -0.96 -43.68 24.61
N GLY A 14 0.17 -44.30 24.90
CA GLY A 14 0.28 -45.71 25.26
C GLY A 14 1.40 -45.85 26.28
N SER A 15 1.02 -45.98 27.54
CA SER A 15 1.87 -46.03 28.73
C SER A 15 2.82 -47.23 28.75
N PHE A 16 4.08 -47.02 29.16
CA PHE A 16 4.83 -47.94 30.00
C PHE A 16 5.74 -47.16 30.96
N TYR A 17 5.54 -47.41 32.26
CA TYR A 17 6.37 -46.95 33.36
C TYR A 17 7.79 -47.54 33.26
N ILE A 18 8.83 -46.78 33.66
CA ILE A 18 9.88 -47.15 34.63
C ILE A 18 10.67 -45.89 35.01
N ALA A 19 11.04 -45.84 36.28
CA ALA A 19 11.51 -44.67 37.02
C ALA A 19 13.02 -44.36 36.90
N SER A 20 13.32 -43.10 37.24
CA SER A 20 14.49 -42.63 38.00
C SER A 20 15.82 -42.40 37.28
N ARG A 21 16.55 -41.39 37.81
CA ARG A 21 17.99 -41.07 37.67
C ARG A 21 18.37 -40.30 36.39
N SER A 22 19.23 -39.29 36.38
CA SER A 22 20.04 -38.63 37.40
C SER A 22 20.68 -37.37 36.78
N VAL A 23 21.06 -36.45 37.66
CA VAL A 23 21.68 -35.11 37.50
C VAL A 23 23.05 -35.09 36.77
N VAL A 24 23.41 -36.09 35.97
CA VAL A 24 24.79 -36.27 35.46
C VAL A 24 24.98 -35.81 34.00
N PHE A 25 23.92 -35.49 33.25
CA PHE A 25 24.07 -35.21 31.80
C PHE A 25 24.36 -33.75 31.41
N ARG A 26 24.30 -32.79 32.34
CA ARG A 26 24.57 -31.36 32.03
C ARG A 26 26.06 -30.97 32.11
N SER A 27 26.90 -31.78 32.74
CA SER A 27 28.33 -31.46 32.92
C SER A 27 29.23 -31.98 31.80
N ALA A 28 28.74 -32.89 30.94
CA ALA A 28 29.52 -33.48 29.86
C ALA A 28 29.49 -32.66 28.55
N LEU A 29 28.48 -31.80 28.35
CA LEU A 29 28.35 -31.03 27.09
C LEU A 29 29.21 -29.75 27.05
N VAL A 30 29.63 -29.24 28.22
CA VAL A 30 30.45 -28.01 28.33
C VAL A 30 31.95 -28.29 28.11
N LEU A 31 32.38 -29.55 28.32
CA LEU A 31 33.78 -29.95 28.20
C LEU A 31 34.16 -30.43 26.79
N VAL A 32 33.17 -30.71 25.93
CA VAL A 32 33.41 -31.08 24.52
C VAL A 32 33.39 -29.86 23.59
N PHE A 33 32.83 -28.73 24.03
CA PHE A 33 32.76 -27.49 23.23
C PHE A 33 34.01 -26.61 23.33
N SER A 34 34.94 -26.91 24.25
CA SER A 34 36.12 -26.09 24.57
C SER A 34 37.43 -26.55 23.91
N VAL A 35 37.42 -27.56 23.04
CA VAL A 35 38.66 -28.16 22.47
C VAL A 35 38.81 -27.96 20.94
N PHE A 36 37.96 -27.17 20.28
CA PHE A 36 38.02 -27.00 18.81
C PHE A 36 38.36 -25.61 18.25
N PHE A 37 38.85 -24.66 19.06
CA PHE A 37 39.39 -23.40 18.54
C PHE A 37 40.74 -23.02 19.14
N SER A 38 41.79 -23.74 18.73
CA SER A 38 43.17 -23.27 18.81
C SER A 38 43.79 -23.32 17.41
N GLY A 39 43.65 -22.22 16.67
CA GLY A 39 44.28 -22.06 15.36
C GLY A 39 43.83 -20.78 14.63
N CYS A 40 44.70 -19.77 14.64
CA CYS A 40 44.69 -18.56 13.80
C CYS A 40 43.69 -17.42 14.14
N TYR A 41 43.93 -16.71 15.24
CA TYR A 41 43.73 -15.24 15.25
C TYR A 41 45.09 -14.56 15.12
N LYS A 42 45.36 -13.96 13.95
CA LYS A 42 46.49 -13.03 13.78
C LYS A 42 46.23 -11.80 14.65
N LYS A 43 47.25 -11.35 15.37
CA LYS A 43 47.26 -10.03 16.03
C LYS A 43 46.96 -8.92 15.00
N PRO A 44 46.14 -7.90 15.30
CA PRO A 44 46.03 -6.72 14.45
C PRO A 44 47.36 -5.96 14.47
N VAL A 45 47.89 -5.67 13.29
CA VAL A 45 49.00 -4.74 13.10
C VAL A 45 48.43 -3.31 13.14
N GLN A 46 49.18 -2.35 13.67
CA GLN A 46 48.82 -0.93 13.69
C GLN A 46 48.36 -0.45 12.30
N GLY A 47 47.05 -0.21 12.19
CA GLY A 47 46.37 0.40 11.05
C GLY A 47 45.75 1.73 11.49
N SER A 48 45.74 2.66 10.53
CA SER A 48 45.45 4.10 10.60
C SER A 48 44.34 4.56 11.55
N VAL A 49 44.52 5.78 12.08
CA VAL A 49 43.60 6.56 12.94
C VAL A 49 42.17 6.68 12.38
N LEU A 50 41.97 6.43 11.08
CA LEU A 50 40.69 6.50 10.38
C LEU A 50 39.76 5.29 10.63
N ASP A 51 40.30 4.08 10.90
CA ASP A 51 39.48 2.90 11.20
C ASP A 51 38.89 2.92 12.62
N PHE A 52 39.47 3.72 13.52
CA PHE A 52 38.90 4.00 14.84
C PHE A 52 37.72 4.99 14.76
N LEU A 53 37.74 5.91 13.77
CA LEU A 53 36.71 6.95 13.62
C LEU A 53 35.42 6.43 12.96
N THR A 54 35.50 5.40 12.12
CA THR A 54 34.34 4.76 11.45
C THR A 54 33.54 3.84 12.37
N PHE A 55 34.19 3.15 13.33
CA PHE A 55 33.48 2.38 14.37
C PHE A 55 32.99 3.25 15.54
N SER A 56 33.61 4.42 15.78
CA SER A 56 33.15 5.37 16.79
C SER A 56 31.85 6.07 16.38
N SER A 57 31.63 6.33 15.09
CA SER A 57 30.47 7.08 14.60
C SER A 57 29.19 6.24 14.49
N ALA A 58 29.29 4.94 14.22
CA ALA A 58 28.15 4.01 14.27
C ALA A 58 27.71 3.66 15.71
N SER A 59 28.63 3.75 16.67
CA SER A 59 28.37 3.53 18.12
C SER A 59 27.97 4.82 18.86
N ALA A 60 28.34 5.99 18.33
CA ALA A 60 28.07 7.29 18.94
C ALA A 60 26.59 7.72 18.83
N VAL A 61 25.87 7.36 17.76
CA VAL A 61 24.45 7.78 17.59
C VAL A 61 23.50 7.02 18.53
N SER A 62 23.90 5.85 19.05
CA SER A 62 23.11 5.03 19.99
C SER A 62 23.40 5.34 21.46
N THR A 63 24.45 6.12 21.74
CA THR A 63 24.90 6.43 23.12
C THR A 63 24.86 7.92 23.45
N THR A 64 24.61 8.81 22.48
CA THR A 64 24.49 10.27 22.70
C THR A 64 23.45 10.55 23.78
N PRO A 65 23.86 11.09 24.95
CA PRO A 65 22.94 11.41 26.02
C PRO A 65 21.91 12.45 25.58
N VAL A 66 20.62 12.20 25.86
CA VAL A 66 19.49 13.06 25.47
C VAL A 66 18.84 13.73 26.69
N PRO A 67 18.32 14.95 26.55
CA PRO A 67 17.70 15.66 27.65
C PRO A 67 16.40 14.99 28.11
N ILE A 68 16.22 14.91 29.44
CA ILE A 68 14.97 14.51 30.08
C ILE A 68 14.22 15.76 30.51
N LYS A 69 13.03 15.96 29.93
CA LYS A 69 12.13 17.08 30.18
C LYS A 69 11.00 16.62 31.09
N VAL A 70 10.59 17.47 32.02
CA VAL A 70 9.42 17.26 32.89
C VAL A 70 8.45 18.41 32.66
N GLN A 71 7.21 18.11 32.30
CA GLN A 71 6.11 19.05 32.13
C GLN A 71 5.12 18.89 33.29
N VAL A 72 4.77 20.00 33.93
CA VAL A 72 3.79 20.06 35.02
C VAL A 72 2.58 20.88 34.59
N THR A 73 1.39 20.36 34.88
CA THR A 73 0.10 21.01 34.61
C THR A 73 -0.81 20.95 35.83
N GLY A 74 -1.61 22.00 36.07
CA GLY A 74 -2.60 22.05 37.15
C GLY A 74 -2.03 22.35 38.53
N LEU A 75 -0.81 22.91 38.64
CA LEU A 75 -0.12 23.15 39.91
C LEU A 75 -0.74 24.29 40.73
N GLY A 76 -1.49 25.20 40.09
CA GLY A 76 -2.32 26.19 40.77
C GLY A 76 -1.55 27.17 41.67
N GLY A 77 -0.31 27.51 41.32
CA GLY A 77 0.54 28.43 42.09
C GLY A 77 1.24 27.82 43.32
N ASN A 78 1.16 26.50 43.50
CA ASN A 78 1.90 25.77 44.53
C ASN A 78 3.33 25.44 44.07
N THR A 79 4.15 24.92 44.99
CA THR A 79 5.49 24.42 44.68
C THR A 79 5.47 22.90 44.55
N LEU A 80 6.12 22.36 43.52
CA LEU A 80 6.37 20.94 43.31
C LEU A 80 7.86 20.71 43.08
N VAL A 81 8.46 19.78 43.83
CA VAL A 81 9.85 19.36 43.65
C VAL A 81 9.90 17.92 43.21
N VAL A 82 10.60 17.66 42.10
CA VAL A 82 10.79 16.32 41.55
C VAL A 82 12.26 16.02 41.40
N SER A 83 12.64 14.75 41.56
CA SER A 83 14.01 14.29 41.38
C SER A 83 14.11 13.16 40.38
N ASN A 84 15.26 13.06 39.72
CA ASN A 84 15.61 11.90 38.90
C ASN A 84 16.49 10.91 39.67
N SER A 85 16.85 9.80 39.01
CA SER A 85 17.75 8.76 39.55
C SER A 85 19.20 9.21 39.79
N LEU A 86 19.58 10.41 39.36
CA LEU A 86 20.90 11.01 39.59
C LEU A 86 20.90 12.00 40.78
N ASN A 87 19.80 12.04 41.56
CA ASN A 87 19.56 12.99 42.65
C ASN A 87 19.55 14.47 42.21
N GLU A 88 19.38 14.74 40.92
CA GLU A 88 19.12 16.08 40.43
C GLU A 88 17.66 16.43 40.72
N SER A 89 17.37 17.68 41.09
CA SER A 89 16.02 18.13 41.43
C SER A 89 15.58 19.29 40.55
N LEU A 90 14.31 19.26 40.14
CA LEU A 90 13.61 20.37 39.46
C LEU A 90 12.53 20.91 40.40
N THR A 91 12.46 22.24 40.51
CA THR A 91 11.44 22.95 41.30
C THR A 91 10.52 23.72 40.38
N PHE A 92 9.22 23.44 40.47
CA PHE A 92 8.17 24.12 39.74
C PHE A 92 7.38 25.01 40.71
N ASN A 93 7.18 26.28 40.36
CA ASN A 93 6.33 27.23 41.10
C ASN A 93 5.07 27.63 40.30
N SER A 94 4.95 27.08 39.09
CA SER A 94 3.87 27.30 38.13
C SER A 94 3.91 26.17 37.11
N ASP A 95 2.84 26.03 36.33
CA ASP A 95 2.80 25.12 35.19
C ASP A 95 3.91 25.45 34.18
N GLY A 96 4.46 24.44 33.53
CA GLY A 96 5.53 24.60 32.56
C GLY A 96 6.39 23.36 32.38
N THR A 97 7.42 23.47 31.53
CA THR A 97 8.35 22.39 31.23
C THR A 97 9.76 22.78 31.63
N LEU A 98 10.41 21.96 32.45
CA LEU A 98 11.81 22.10 32.84
C LEU A 98 12.62 20.89 32.37
N THR A 99 13.94 21.02 32.28
CA THR A 99 14.85 19.96 31.80
C THR A 99 15.87 19.66 32.87
N PHE A 100 16.13 18.36 33.13
CA PHE A 100 17.22 17.97 34.03
C PHE A 100 18.58 18.38 33.43
N PRO A 101 19.55 18.85 34.25
CA PRO A 101 20.84 19.33 33.76
C PRO A 101 21.65 18.26 33.04
N THR A 102 21.64 17.02 33.55
CA THR A 102 22.39 15.91 32.95
C THR A 102 21.52 15.18 31.92
N PRO A 103 21.90 15.19 30.63
CA PRO A 103 21.26 14.34 29.64
C PRO A 103 21.62 12.87 29.92
N VAL A 104 20.70 11.95 29.62
CA VAL A 104 20.85 10.53 29.96
C VAL A 104 20.87 9.69 28.69
N SER A 105 21.66 8.62 28.67
CA SER A 105 21.82 7.77 27.49
C SER A 105 20.51 7.05 27.12
N PRO A 106 20.13 6.98 25.83
CA PRO A 106 18.91 6.30 25.36
C PRO A 106 18.82 4.80 25.69
N ILE A 107 19.94 4.15 26.00
CA ILE A 107 19.99 2.75 26.45
C ILE A 107 19.60 2.56 27.92
N SER A 108 19.45 3.65 28.68
CA SER A 108 19.02 3.63 30.08
C SER A 108 17.50 3.86 30.19
N SER A 109 16.92 3.49 31.34
CA SER A 109 15.57 3.92 31.71
C SER A 109 15.64 5.16 32.57
N TYR A 110 14.61 6.01 32.51
CA TYR A 110 14.45 7.09 33.47
C TYR A 110 13.58 6.64 34.64
N ASN A 111 13.81 7.27 35.79
CA ASN A 111 12.96 7.16 36.96
C ASN A 111 12.87 8.56 37.58
N VAL A 112 11.66 9.09 37.66
CA VAL A 112 11.38 10.38 38.29
C VAL A 112 10.42 10.20 39.45
N GLN A 113 10.71 10.87 40.55
CA GLN A 113 9.94 10.81 41.78
C GLN A 113 9.54 12.22 42.23
N ILE A 114 8.38 12.33 42.86
CA ILE A 114 7.96 13.57 43.53
C ILE A 114 8.59 13.55 44.92
N VAL A 115 9.46 14.52 45.19
CA VAL A 115 10.18 14.68 46.48
C VAL A 115 9.34 15.49 47.46
N SER A 116 8.68 16.54 46.97
CA SER A 116 7.70 17.30 47.76
C SER A 116 6.60 17.83 46.84
N GLY A 117 5.35 17.66 47.26
CA GLY A 117 4.17 18.13 46.54
C GLY A 117 3.55 19.39 47.16
N PRO A 118 2.43 19.87 46.60
CA PRO A 118 1.64 20.96 47.16
C PRO A 118 1.28 20.74 48.63
N PRO A 119 1.09 21.81 49.43
CA PRO A 119 0.71 21.68 50.84
C PRO A 119 -0.62 20.93 50.99
N VAL A 120 -0.75 20.12 52.04
CA VAL A 120 -1.97 19.33 52.31
C VAL A 120 -3.24 20.20 52.35
N ALA A 121 -3.12 21.46 52.79
CA ALA A 121 -4.22 22.43 52.84
C ALA A 121 -4.78 22.83 51.45
N SER A 122 -4.04 22.60 50.37
CA SER A 122 -4.49 22.89 48.99
C SER A 122 -5.42 21.82 48.41
N ASN A 123 -5.54 20.65 49.07
CA ASN A 123 -6.25 19.47 48.57
C ASN A 123 -5.83 19.05 47.14
N LEU A 124 -4.63 19.45 46.71
CA LEU A 124 -4.10 19.22 45.37
C LEU A 124 -3.09 18.06 45.42
N SER A 125 -3.31 17.03 44.61
CA SER A 125 -2.37 15.91 44.47
C SER A 125 -1.73 15.94 43.09
N CYS A 126 -0.40 15.80 43.03
CA CYS A 126 0.35 15.65 41.79
C CYS A 126 0.69 14.19 41.55
N ARG A 127 0.50 13.69 40.33
CA ARG A 127 0.84 12.34 39.91
C ARG A 127 1.69 12.41 38.64
N ILE A 128 2.70 11.55 38.57
CA ILE A 128 3.50 11.36 37.36
C ILE A 128 2.77 10.35 36.48
N ASN A 129 2.40 10.75 35.26
CA ASN A 129 1.65 9.91 34.33
C ASN A 129 2.53 8.82 33.71
N ASN A 130 3.83 9.09 33.59
CA ASN A 130 4.85 8.18 33.09
C ASN A 130 6.07 8.23 34.03
N PRO A 131 6.02 7.59 35.21
CA PRO A 131 7.08 7.70 36.23
C PRO A 131 8.39 7.02 35.82
N ASN A 132 8.30 6.08 34.89
CA ASN A 132 9.42 5.31 34.38
C ASN A 132 9.18 4.93 32.91
N GLY A 133 10.27 4.71 32.20
CA GLY A 133 10.23 4.32 30.80
C GLY A 133 11.61 4.33 30.15
N PRO A 134 11.72 3.83 28.92
CA PRO A 134 12.95 3.98 28.15
C PRO A 134 13.21 5.46 27.88
N ILE A 135 14.47 5.85 27.81
CA ILE A 135 14.86 7.19 27.37
C ILE A 135 14.85 7.22 25.84
N THR A 136 14.11 8.18 25.29
CA THR A 136 13.80 8.27 23.87
C THR A 136 14.51 9.48 23.24
N TYR A 137 15.12 9.28 22.07
CA TYR A 137 15.75 10.35 21.29
C TYR A 137 14.68 11.13 20.48
N PRO A 138 14.78 12.46 20.31
CA PRO A 138 15.86 13.37 20.73
C PRO A 138 15.72 13.90 22.16
N SER A 139 14.58 13.67 22.83
CA SER A 139 14.37 14.02 24.23
C SER A 139 13.23 13.18 24.80
N THR A 140 13.28 12.87 26.09
CA THR A 140 12.19 12.19 26.81
C THR A 140 11.33 13.23 27.55
N LEU A 141 10.01 13.17 27.40
CA LEU A 141 9.08 14.05 28.12
C LEU A 141 8.31 13.27 29.19
N ILE A 142 8.41 13.73 30.43
CA ILE A 142 7.72 13.19 31.60
C ILE A 142 6.61 14.16 31.96
N VAL A 143 5.38 13.66 32.05
CA VAL A 143 4.20 14.49 32.30
C VAL A 143 3.74 14.28 33.73
N ILE A 144 3.56 15.39 34.44
CA ILE A 144 3.01 15.44 35.78
C ILE A 144 1.74 16.26 35.76
N GLN A 145 0.69 15.67 36.27
CA GLN A 145 -0.62 16.31 36.40
C GLN A 145 -0.92 16.50 37.87
N CYS A 146 -1.31 17.73 38.23
CA CYS A 146 -1.79 18.08 39.54
C CYS A 146 -3.30 18.35 39.46
N ALA A 147 -4.08 17.75 40.35
CA ALA A 147 -5.52 17.95 40.42
C ALA A 147 -6.06 17.63 41.82
N GLN A 148 -7.24 18.16 42.13
CA GLN A 148 -7.95 17.84 43.37
C GLN A 148 -8.57 16.43 43.34
N ALA A 149 -8.87 15.93 42.15
CA ALA A 149 -9.40 14.59 41.92
C ALA A 149 -8.87 14.02 40.59
N PHE A 150 -8.66 12.71 40.56
CA PHE A 150 -8.30 11.97 39.35
C PHE A 150 -9.45 11.03 39.00
N ASN A 151 -9.93 11.14 37.77
CA ASN A 151 -11.11 10.42 37.32
C ASN A 151 -10.77 9.50 36.14
N ASN A 152 -11.56 8.43 35.99
CA ASN A 152 -11.39 7.49 34.88
C ASN A 152 -11.86 8.13 33.57
N LEU A 153 -11.01 8.08 32.55
CA LEU A 153 -11.39 8.37 31.17
C LEU A 153 -11.67 7.04 30.48
N SER A 154 -12.92 6.83 30.09
CA SER A 154 -13.37 5.62 29.40
C SER A 154 -13.63 5.90 27.94
N VAL A 155 -13.56 4.86 27.10
CA VAL A 155 -13.97 4.93 25.70
C VAL A 155 -14.96 3.82 25.41
N THR A 156 -16.11 4.17 24.84
CA THR A 156 -17.08 3.24 24.28
C THR A 156 -16.96 3.24 22.76
N VAL A 157 -16.72 2.07 22.19
CA VAL A 157 -16.61 1.84 20.75
C VAL A 157 -17.85 1.10 20.25
N VAL A 158 -18.42 1.61 19.17
CA VAL A 158 -19.56 1.01 18.45
C VAL A 158 -19.24 0.90 16.95
N GLY A 159 -20.00 0.09 16.22
CA GLY A 159 -19.89 0.02 14.76
C GLY A 159 -18.80 -0.88 14.21
N ILE A 160 -18.08 -1.67 15.02
CA ILE A 160 -17.14 -2.69 14.55
C ILE A 160 -17.92 -3.98 14.22
N ALA A 161 -17.73 -4.50 13.01
CA ALA A 161 -18.34 -5.73 12.55
C ALA A 161 -17.91 -6.93 13.41
N SER A 162 -18.84 -7.83 13.74
CA SER A 162 -18.53 -9.05 14.52
C SER A 162 -17.56 -9.99 13.81
N SER A 163 -17.50 -9.93 12.48
CA SER A 163 -16.56 -10.69 11.65
C SER A 163 -15.18 -10.04 11.51
N ASN A 164 -14.95 -8.88 12.15
CA ASN A 164 -13.69 -8.17 12.07
C ASN A 164 -12.58 -8.93 12.82
N THR A 165 -11.40 -9.04 12.21
CA THR A 165 -10.21 -9.70 12.76
C THR A 165 -9.07 -8.74 13.07
N SER A 166 -9.23 -7.45 12.71
CA SER A 166 -8.21 -6.40 12.90
C SER A 166 -8.49 -5.56 14.16
N THR A 167 -7.51 -4.79 14.61
CA THR A 167 -7.62 -4.03 15.87
C THR A 167 -7.76 -2.54 15.63
N LEU A 168 -8.72 -1.91 16.32
CA LEU A 168 -8.77 -0.46 16.53
C LEU A 168 -7.84 -0.11 17.69
N LEU A 169 -6.88 0.79 17.46
CA LEU A 169 -5.99 1.29 18.50
C LEU A 169 -6.31 2.76 18.80
N LEU A 170 -6.56 3.07 20.06
CA LEU A 170 -6.82 4.42 20.55
C LEU A 170 -5.73 4.83 21.54
N GLN A 171 -5.46 6.13 21.62
CA GLN A 171 -4.47 6.68 22.54
C GLN A 171 -4.99 7.94 23.23
N ASN A 172 -4.67 8.07 24.51
CA ASN A 172 -4.74 9.33 25.24
C ASN A 172 -3.40 9.56 25.94
N SER A 173 -2.65 10.58 25.52
CA SER A 173 -1.27 10.79 25.96
C SER A 173 -0.40 9.55 25.67
N THR A 174 0.20 8.92 26.68
CA THR A 174 1.02 7.70 26.51
C THR A 174 0.23 6.41 26.66
N ASP A 175 -1.03 6.47 27.09
CA ASP A 175 -1.85 5.30 27.40
C ASP A 175 -2.66 4.87 26.17
N THR A 176 -2.82 3.57 25.95
CA THR A 176 -3.45 3.01 24.74
C THR A 176 -4.54 1.99 25.07
N LEU A 177 -5.56 1.93 24.22
CA LEU A 177 -6.64 0.95 24.29
C LEU A 177 -6.77 0.22 22.95
N SER A 178 -7.02 -1.09 23.00
CA SER A 178 -7.18 -1.93 21.82
C SER A 178 -8.56 -2.59 21.79
N PHE A 179 -9.23 -2.50 20.65
CA PHE A 179 -10.57 -3.06 20.45
C PHE A 179 -10.57 -3.98 19.22
N THR A 180 -11.08 -5.19 19.37
CA THR A 180 -11.36 -6.12 18.26
C THR A 180 -12.86 -6.16 17.91
N GLY A 181 -13.70 -5.56 18.75
CA GLY A 181 -15.14 -5.46 18.60
C GLY A 181 -15.71 -4.31 19.44
N ASN A 182 -17.03 -4.19 19.44
CA ASN A 182 -17.74 -3.17 20.22
C ASN A 182 -17.54 -3.40 21.73
N GLY A 183 -17.50 -2.32 22.50
CA GLY A 183 -17.36 -2.42 23.95
C GLY A 183 -16.88 -1.12 24.60
N THR A 184 -16.76 -1.15 25.92
CA THR A 184 -16.21 -0.04 26.70
C THR A 184 -14.93 -0.48 27.40
N GLN A 185 -13.88 0.32 27.28
CA GLN A 185 -12.64 0.15 28.03
C GLN A 185 -12.24 1.45 28.71
N ILE A 186 -11.34 1.36 29.68
CA ILE A 186 -10.89 2.50 30.49
C ILE A 186 -9.38 2.61 30.35
N PHE A 187 -8.87 3.82 30.09
CA PHE A 187 -7.43 4.08 30.15
C PHE A 187 -6.92 3.77 31.56
N ALA A 188 -5.77 3.09 31.65
CA ALA A 188 -5.16 2.73 32.92
C ALA A 188 -4.78 3.98 33.75
N ASN A 189 -4.33 5.04 33.07
CA ASN A 189 -3.99 6.31 33.69
C ASN A 189 -5.22 7.22 33.81
N GLN A 190 -5.56 7.55 35.05
CA GLN A 190 -6.61 8.53 35.36
C GLN A 190 -6.18 9.94 34.96
N VAL A 191 -7.13 10.76 34.53
CA VAL A 191 -6.89 12.17 34.19
C VAL A 191 -7.40 13.05 35.32
N GLY A 192 -6.58 14.02 35.74
CA GLY A 192 -6.97 14.97 36.79
C GLY A 192 -8.10 15.90 36.33
N ALA A 193 -9.07 16.19 37.21
CA ALA A 193 -10.14 17.15 36.91
C ALA A 193 -9.56 18.53 36.51
N GLY A 194 -10.06 19.09 35.41
CA GLY A 194 -9.56 20.33 34.80
C GLY A 194 -8.37 20.14 33.86
N ASN A 195 -7.69 18.99 33.86
CA ASN A 195 -6.59 18.72 32.93
C ASN A 195 -7.11 18.31 31.55
N ALA A 196 -6.29 18.55 30.53
CA ALA A 196 -6.63 18.21 29.15
C ALA A 196 -6.58 16.69 28.90
N TYR A 197 -7.48 16.21 28.05
CA TYR A 197 -7.41 14.90 27.40
C TYR A 197 -7.52 15.06 25.89
N ASN A 198 -6.97 14.11 25.15
CA ASN A 198 -7.13 14.02 23.71
C ASN A 198 -7.11 12.56 23.29
N VAL A 199 -8.29 12.01 22.95
CA VAL A 199 -8.38 10.64 22.45
C VAL A 199 -8.12 10.67 20.95
N GLN A 200 -7.04 10.02 20.53
CA GLN A 200 -6.61 9.91 19.14
C GLN A 200 -6.82 8.49 18.64
N ILE A 201 -7.26 8.35 17.40
CA ILE A 201 -7.33 7.07 16.70
C ILE A 201 -5.97 6.83 16.04
N LEU A 202 -5.28 5.77 16.46
CA LEU A 202 -3.95 5.42 15.95
C LEU A 202 -4.02 4.49 14.73
N SER A 203 -5.00 3.58 14.71
CA SER A 203 -5.29 2.69 13.59
C SER A 203 -6.77 2.32 13.57
N THR A 204 -7.36 2.09 12.39
CA THR A 204 -8.72 1.58 12.26
C THR A 204 -8.75 0.12 11.81
N PRO A 205 -9.78 -0.66 12.17
CA PRO A 205 -9.94 -2.01 11.65
C PRO A 205 -10.12 -2.01 10.13
N SER A 206 -9.67 -3.07 9.46
CA SER A 206 -9.82 -3.21 8.01
C SER A 206 -11.30 -3.08 7.59
N GLY A 207 -11.56 -2.33 6.53
CA GLY A 207 -12.91 -2.05 6.04
C GLY A 207 -13.75 -1.09 6.91
N HIS A 208 -13.17 -0.51 7.97
CA HIS A 208 -13.88 0.42 8.85
C HIS A 208 -13.24 1.81 8.85
N ASN A 209 -14.09 2.83 8.83
CA ASN A 209 -13.75 4.20 9.18
C ASN A 209 -14.24 4.46 10.60
N CYS A 210 -13.37 4.98 11.46
CA CYS A 210 -13.71 5.33 12.83
C CYS A 210 -13.55 6.82 13.09
N ALA A 211 -14.44 7.38 13.91
CA ALA A 211 -14.39 8.78 14.33
C ALA A 211 -14.79 8.92 15.80
N VAL A 212 -14.10 9.83 16.50
CA VAL A 212 -14.52 10.28 17.84
C VAL A 212 -15.76 11.17 17.67
N THR A 213 -16.87 10.78 18.30
CA THR A 213 -18.16 11.48 18.16
C THR A 213 -18.50 12.35 19.35
N THR A 214 -17.87 12.11 20.51
CA THR A 214 -18.01 12.98 21.67
C THR A 214 -17.23 14.26 21.47
N VAL A 215 -17.90 15.40 21.64
CA VAL A 215 -17.31 16.74 21.56
C VAL A 215 -17.44 17.46 22.91
N PRO A 216 -16.42 18.20 23.36
CA PRO A 216 -15.14 18.45 22.67
C PRO A 216 -14.13 17.29 22.81
N ASN A 217 -13.33 17.06 21.76
CA ASN A 217 -12.12 16.25 21.78
C ASN A 217 -11.09 16.88 20.81
N PRO A 218 -9.94 17.38 21.29
CA PRO A 218 -9.46 17.40 22.68
C PRO A 218 -10.39 18.19 23.62
N GLY A 219 -10.37 17.84 24.92
CA GLY A 219 -11.24 18.44 25.93
C GLY A 219 -10.59 18.53 27.31
N THR A 220 -11.36 18.94 28.31
CA THR A 220 -10.92 19.00 29.71
C THR A 220 -11.70 18.02 30.57
N MET A 221 -11.01 17.31 31.46
CA MET A 221 -11.61 16.25 32.26
C MET A 221 -12.55 16.85 33.32
N PRO A 222 -13.83 16.41 33.40
CA PRO A 222 -14.74 16.87 34.44
C PRO A 222 -14.35 16.30 35.82
N ASN A 223 -15.01 16.78 36.87
CA ASN A 223 -14.85 16.27 38.23
C ASN A 223 -15.65 14.96 38.47
N SER A 224 -15.65 14.06 37.49
CA SER A 224 -16.29 12.74 37.53
C SER A 224 -15.71 11.85 36.43
N THR A 225 -15.99 10.54 36.44
CA THR A 225 -15.72 9.66 35.29
C THR A 225 -16.35 10.23 34.03
N PHE A 226 -15.62 10.15 32.91
CA PHE A 226 -16.08 10.63 31.61
C PHE A 226 -15.86 9.55 30.55
N THR A 227 -16.82 9.40 29.63
CA THR A 227 -16.77 8.41 28.57
C THR A 227 -16.79 9.09 27.21
N ILE A 228 -15.80 8.78 26.38
CA ILE A 228 -15.72 9.18 24.98
C ILE A 228 -16.36 8.11 24.11
N ASN A 229 -17.22 8.52 23.19
CA ASN A 229 -17.81 7.63 22.20
C ASN A 229 -17.03 7.68 20.89
N VAL A 230 -16.60 6.51 20.43
CA VAL A 230 -16.00 6.30 19.11
C VAL A 230 -16.96 5.46 18.27
N ASN A 231 -17.30 5.97 17.11
CA ASN A 231 -18.15 5.29 16.16
C ASN A 231 -17.29 4.77 15.01
N CYS A 232 -17.46 3.51 14.64
CA CYS A 232 -16.80 2.85 13.52
C CYS A 232 -17.78 2.34 12.45
N LEU A 233 -19.06 2.74 12.53
CA LEU A 233 -20.09 2.25 11.62
C LEU A 233 -19.71 2.56 10.16
N SER A 234 -19.59 1.51 9.35
CA SER A 234 -19.06 1.59 7.98
C SER A 234 -19.87 0.68 7.05
N ALA A 235 -19.94 1.06 5.77
CA ALA A 235 -20.34 0.12 4.72
C ALA A 235 -19.13 -0.75 4.37
N ILE A 236 -19.27 -2.07 4.49
CA ILE A 236 -18.14 -3.00 4.47
C ILE A 236 -18.15 -3.95 3.28
N ALA A 237 -19.28 -4.12 2.59
CA ALA A 237 -19.35 -4.94 1.38
C ALA A 237 -20.49 -4.52 0.43
N PHE A 238 -20.33 -4.88 -0.85
CA PHE A 238 -21.35 -4.75 -1.89
C PHE A 238 -21.54 -6.11 -2.57
N SER A 239 -22.79 -6.49 -2.83
CA SER A 239 -23.15 -7.73 -3.52
C SER A 239 -24.01 -7.45 -4.76
N PRO A 240 -23.74 -8.09 -5.91
CA PRO A 240 -22.68 -9.08 -6.13
C PRO A 240 -21.28 -8.48 -6.00
N ASN A 241 -20.35 -9.25 -5.41
CA ASN A 241 -18.95 -8.79 -5.21
C ASN A 241 -18.25 -8.45 -6.54
N SER A 242 -18.76 -8.98 -7.66
CA SER A 242 -18.29 -8.65 -9.01
C SER A 242 -18.58 -7.21 -9.44
N MET A 243 -19.45 -6.48 -8.72
CA MET A 243 -19.98 -5.17 -9.11
C MET A 243 -20.64 -5.17 -10.50
N LEU A 244 -21.03 -6.34 -10.99
CA LEU A 244 -21.81 -6.49 -12.22
C LEU A 244 -23.21 -6.92 -11.84
N VAL A 245 -24.17 -6.05 -12.09
CA VAL A 245 -25.58 -6.25 -11.73
C VAL A 245 -26.38 -6.47 -13.02
N PRO A 246 -26.94 -7.67 -13.24
CA PRO A 246 -27.89 -7.88 -14.33
C PRO A 246 -29.06 -6.90 -14.18
N GLN A 247 -29.57 -6.38 -15.30
CA GLN A 247 -30.55 -5.29 -15.28
C GLN A 247 -31.77 -5.56 -14.37
N ALA A 248 -32.24 -6.81 -14.28
CA ALA A 248 -33.41 -7.16 -13.47
C ALA A 248 -33.09 -7.61 -12.03
N SER A 249 -31.81 -7.72 -11.67
CA SER A 249 -31.37 -8.19 -10.36
C SER A 249 -31.22 -7.05 -9.37
N SER A 250 -31.42 -7.32 -8.09
CA SER A 250 -31.10 -6.37 -7.01
C SER A 250 -29.61 -6.38 -6.69
N ALA A 251 -29.12 -5.28 -6.10
CA ALA A 251 -27.81 -5.20 -5.47
C ALA A 251 -27.97 -5.03 -3.95
N PHE A 252 -26.93 -5.34 -3.19
CA PHE A 252 -26.97 -5.27 -1.72
C PHE A 252 -25.73 -4.57 -1.18
N ILE A 253 -25.90 -3.78 -0.11
CA ILE A 253 -24.81 -3.14 0.60
C ILE A 253 -24.88 -3.58 2.06
N LYS A 254 -23.80 -4.19 2.54
CA LYS A 254 -23.66 -4.66 3.92
C LYS A 254 -22.93 -3.64 4.77
N PHE A 255 -23.42 -3.40 5.97
CA PHE A 255 -22.80 -2.53 6.97
C PHE A 255 -22.22 -3.34 8.12
N SER A 256 -21.38 -2.68 8.92
CA SER A 256 -20.72 -3.28 10.08
C SER A 256 -21.62 -3.44 11.31
N SER A 257 -22.90 -3.06 11.26
CA SER A 257 -23.84 -3.20 12.38
C SER A 257 -25.26 -3.49 11.90
N HIS A 258 -26.02 -4.16 12.75
CA HIS A 258 -27.43 -4.51 12.53
C HIS A 258 -28.38 -3.32 12.68
N GLY A 259 -29.61 -3.50 12.21
CA GLY A 259 -30.68 -2.51 12.29
C GLY A 259 -30.45 -1.27 11.43
N ILE A 260 -29.78 -1.41 10.29
CA ILE A 260 -29.55 -0.28 9.39
C ILE A 260 -30.88 0.32 8.95
N ASN A 261 -31.02 1.62 9.11
CA ASN A 261 -32.20 2.39 8.79
C ASN A 261 -31.80 3.76 8.20
N SER A 262 -32.79 4.47 7.65
CA SER A 262 -32.67 5.88 7.24
C SER A 262 -31.69 6.19 6.08
N CYS A 263 -31.17 5.19 5.38
CA CYS A 263 -30.38 5.41 4.16
C CYS A 263 -31.22 6.05 3.05
N VAL A 264 -30.71 7.11 2.42
CA VAL A 264 -31.35 7.81 1.30
C VAL A 264 -30.37 7.93 0.13
N ILE A 265 -30.84 7.69 -1.10
CA ILE A 265 -30.04 7.94 -2.30
C ILE A 265 -29.91 9.45 -2.54
N ASN A 266 -28.68 9.93 -2.67
CA ASN A 266 -28.39 11.28 -3.11
C ASN A 266 -28.48 11.37 -4.65
N GLY A 267 -29.66 11.70 -5.16
CA GLY A 267 -29.89 11.86 -6.60
C GLY A 267 -29.19 13.06 -7.25
N ALA A 268 -28.68 14.02 -6.45
CA ALA A 268 -27.98 15.20 -6.96
C ALA A 268 -26.47 14.97 -7.19
N ALA A 269 -25.93 13.85 -6.69
CA ALA A 269 -24.52 13.50 -6.91
C ALA A 269 -24.22 13.29 -8.40
N THR A 270 -23.03 13.71 -8.84
CA THR A 270 -22.58 13.56 -10.23
C THR A 270 -21.17 12.98 -10.28
N ILE A 271 -20.96 11.97 -11.13
CA ILE A 271 -19.63 11.49 -11.52
C ILE A 271 -19.57 11.56 -13.04
N ALA A 272 -18.57 12.24 -13.59
CA ALA A 272 -18.40 12.35 -15.03
C ALA A 272 -18.29 10.95 -15.66
N GLY A 273 -19.08 10.70 -16.72
CA GLY A 273 -19.10 9.43 -17.44
C GLY A 273 -19.88 8.29 -16.77
N ARG A 274 -20.56 8.53 -15.64
CA ARG A 274 -21.39 7.51 -14.98
C ARG A 274 -22.81 8.01 -14.72
N THR A 275 -23.78 7.10 -14.71
CA THR A 275 -25.17 7.43 -14.43
C THR A 275 -25.47 7.29 -12.93
N ASN A 276 -26.02 8.33 -12.30
CA ASN A 276 -26.54 8.23 -10.94
C ASN A 276 -27.87 7.49 -10.95
N ILE A 277 -28.00 6.42 -10.17
CA ILE A 277 -29.26 5.65 -10.07
C ILE A 277 -30.35 6.37 -9.26
N GLY A 278 -30.02 7.45 -8.56
CA GLY A 278 -30.94 8.21 -7.70
C GLY A 278 -31.99 9.04 -8.42
N SER A 279 -32.15 8.90 -9.74
CA SER A 279 -33.12 9.64 -10.56
C SER A 279 -34.57 9.11 -10.49
N GLY A 280 -34.91 8.32 -9.46
CA GLY A 280 -36.28 7.86 -9.18
C GLY A 280 -36.63 6.44 -9.62
N ASN A 281 -35.65 5.68 -10.14
CA ASN A 281 -35.86 4.32 -10.68
C ASN A 281 -35.36 3.19 -9.76
N VAL A 282 -34.93 3.48 -8.54
CA VAL A 282 -34.39 2.48 -7.60
C VAL A 282 -34.98 2.72 -6.22
N SER A 283 -35.48 1.65 -5.60
CA SER A 283 -35.93 1.67 -4.20
C SER A 283 -34.89 1.05 -3.28
N ILE A 284 -34.69 1.65 -2.11
CA ILE A 284 -33.93 1.05 -1.01
C ILE A 284 -34.91 0.34 -0.10
N SER A 285 -34.59 -0.90 0.28
CA SER A 285 -35.24 -1.60 1.39
C SER A 285 -34.21 -2.17 2.34
N THR A 286 -34.58 -2.30 3.61
CA THR A 286 -33.76 -2.95 4.64
C THR A 286 -34.22 -4.41 4.75
N LEU A 287 -33.28 -5.34 4.87
CA LEU A 287 -33.63 -6.75 5.06
C LEU A 287 -34.09 -7.01 6.51
N ALA A 288 -34.85 -8.08 6.71
CA ALA A 288 -35.23 -8.53 8.05
C ALA A 288 -34.07 -9.25 8.76
N ALA A 289 -34.10 -9.24 10.09
CA ALA A 289 -33.15 -10.01 10.90
C ALA A 289 -33.14 -11.49 10.47
N PRO A 290 -31.96 -12.14 10.41
CA PRO A 290 -30.66 -11.70 10.92
C PRO A 290 -29.82 -10.85 9.94
N ASN A 291 -30.32 -10.50 8.75
CA ASN A 291 -29.56 -9.78 7.71
C ASN A 291 -29.88 -8.28 7.68
N ASP A 292 -30.42 -7.74 8.76
CA ASP A 292 -30.79 -6.33 8.95
C ASP A 292 -29.58 -5.39 9.04
N ASP A 293 -28.37 -5.92 8.89
CA ASP A 293 -27.12 -5.19 8.61
C ASP A 293 -26.95 -4.84 7.12
N THR A 294 -27.89 -5.28 6.27
CA THR A 294 -27.79 -5.18 4.82
C THR A 294 -29.00 -4.45 4.23
N ILE A 295 -28.72 -3.53 3.30
CA ILE A 295 -29.74 -2.88 2.48
C ILE A 295 -29.79 -3.51 1.09
N GLN A 296 -30.98 -3.58 0.51
CA GLN A 296 -31.23 -4.01 -0.84
C GLN A 296 -31.59 -2.80 -1.72
N LEU A 297 -30.89 -2.67 -2.83
CA LEU A 297 -31.20 -1.77 -3.93
C LEU A 297 -31.99 -2.54 -4.98
N THR A 298 -33.27 -2.18 -5.15
CA THR A 298 -34.17 -2.85 -6.08
C THR A 298 -34.45 -1.96 -7.30
N PRO A 299 -34.20 -2.45 -8.53
CA PRO A 299 -34.50 -1.73 -9.76
C PRO A 299 -36.01 -1.57 -10.02
N GLY A 300 -36.43 -0.47 -10.66
CA GLY A 300 -37.82 -0.14 -11.01
C GLY A 300 -38.08 0.01 -12.53
N PRO A 301 -39.34 -0.15 -13.00
CA PRO A 301 -39.71 -0.01 -14.42
C PRO A 301 -39.68 1.46 -14.91
N ALA A 302 -39.47 1.79 -16.19
CA ALA A 302 -39.36 0.95 -17.40
C ALA A 302 -37.92 0.75 -17.93
N SER A 303 -36.91 1.28 -17.24
CA SER A 303 -35.48 1.04 -17.49
C SER A 303 -34.86 0.68 -16.15
N TYR A 304 -34.66 -0.62 -15.91
CA TYR A 304 -34.50 -1.22 -14.58
C TYR A 304 -33.56 -0.45 -13.61
N TRP A 305 -32.43 0.09 -14.09
CA TRP A 305 -31.52 0.92 -13.27
C TRP A 305 -31.38 2.38 -13.77
N GLY A 306 -32.38 2.87 -14.50
CA GLY A 306 -32.31 4.12 -15.28
C GLY A 306 -31.53 3.99 -16.60
N ILE A 307 -30.85 2.87 -16.82
CA ILE A 307 -30.13 2.51 -18.06
C ILE A 307 -30.34 1.02 -18.38
N SER A 308 -30.16 0.62 -19.64
CA SER A 308 -30.22 -0.79 -20.10
C SER A 308 -28.88 -1.53 -20.02
N ALA A 309 -27.78 -0.80 -20.17
CA ALA A 309 -26.42 -1.28 -19.93
C ALA A 309 -25.47 -0.09 -19.78
N GLY A 310 -24.42 -0.24 -18.97
CA GLY A 310 -23.40 0.77 -18.77
C GLY A 310 -23.09 1.00 -17.30
N GLN A 311 -22.40 2.10 -17.03
CA GLN A 311 -21.82 2.34 -15.72
C GLN A 311 -22.73 3.19 -14.87
N VAL A 312 -22.98 2.72 -13.66
CA VAL A 312 -23.80 3.41 -12.70
C VAL A 312 -23.05 3.63 -11.40
N PHE A 313 -23.60 4.52 -10.59
CA PHE A 313 -23.15 4.68 -9.23
C PHE A 313 -24.33 5.01 -8.32
N VAL A 314 -24.11 4.75 -7.04
CA VAL A 314 -25.00 5.13 -5.95
C VAL A 314 -24.20 5.90 -4.91
N ASN A 315 -24.76 7.01 -4.45
CA ASN A 315 -24.32 7.69 -3.24
C ASN A 315 -25.44 7.62 -2.22
N LEU A 316 -25.17 6.99 -1.07
CA LEU A 316 -26.11 6.91 0.04
C LEU A 316 -25.70 7.88 1.13
N THR A 317 -26.68 8.59 1.66
CA THR A 317 -26.51 9.55 2.76
C THR A 317 -27.50 9.23 3.87
N GLY A 318 -27.24 9.74 5.08
CA GLY A 318 -28.16 9.60 6.21
C GLY A 318 -28.29 8.19 6.81
N CYS A 319 -27.53 7.21 6.33
CA CYS A 319 -27.52 5.85 6.85
C CYS A 319 -27.17 5.82 8.35
N LYS A 320 -28.03 5.19 9.15
CA LYS A 320 -27.85 5.00 10.59
C LYS A 320 -28.11 3.56 11.00
N ASP A 321 -27.52 3.13 12.11
CA ASP A 321 -27.88 1.85 12.74
C ASP A 321 -29.13 1.98 13.64
N GLY A 322 -29.58 0.87 14.22
CA GLY A 322 -30.74 0.83 15.11
C GLY A 322 -30.57 1.63 16.41
N ALA A 323 -29.33 1.96 16.78
CA ALA A 323 -28.99 2.81 17.92
C ALA A 323 -28.87 4.30 17.56
N GLY A 324 -29.02 4.66 16.28
CA GLY A 324 -28.95 6.03 15.79
C GLY A 324 -27.55 6.52 15.44
N ASN A 325 -26.52 5.67 15.50
CA ASN A 325 -25.16 6.00 15.06
C ASN A 325 -25.15 6.15 13.54
N SER A 326 -24.48 7.19 13.04
CA SER A 326 -24.40 7.46 11.59
C SER A 326 -23.17 6.81 10.97
N VAL A 327 -23.25 6.39 9.72
CA VAL A 327 -22.08 5.86 9.01
C VAL A 327 -20.96 6.92 8.97
N VAL A 328 -19.73 6.50 9.31
CA VAL A 328 -18.55 7.37 9.34
C VAL A 328 -18.04 7.60 7.91
N ASN A 329 -18.72 8.48 7.19
CA ASN A 329 -18.28 9.00 5.91
C ASN A 329 -18.92 10.36 5.64
N SER A 330 -18.13 11.44 5.66
CA SER A 330 -18.64 12.81 5.47
C SER A 330 -19.23 13.06 4.08
N THR A 331 -18.89 12.22 3.10
CA THR A 331 -19.38 12.32 1.70
C THR A 331 -20.47 11.29 1.37
N GLY A 332 -20.89 10.49 2.36
CA GLY A 332 -21.82 9.37 2.17
C GLY A 332 -21.14 8.09 1.67
N VAL A 333 -21.91 7.02 1.51
CA VAL A 333 -21.44 5.72 1.04
C VAL A 333 -21.52 5.68 -0.49
N TRP A 334 -20.39 5.44 -1.15
CA TRP A 334 -20.29 5.42 -2.61
C TRP A 334 -20.03 4.00 -3.11
N TYR A 335 -20.83 3.55 -4.07
CA TYR A 335 -20.54 2.34 -4.85
C TYR A 335 -20.71 2.61 -6.34
N ASN A 336 -19.83 1.98 -7.10
CA ASN A 336 -19.62 2.16 -8.52
C ASN A 336 -19.74 0.79 -9.19
N PHE A 337 -20.80 0.53 -9.93
CA PHE A 337 -21.06 -0.80 -10.48
C PHE A 337 -21.55 -0.71 -11.92
N ASP A 338 -21.49 -1.82 -12.65
CA ASP A 338 -21.97 -1.90 -14.02
C ASP A 338 -23.30 -2.61 -14.08
N VAL A 339 -24.20 -2.07 -14.90
CA VAL A 339 -25.48 -2.70 -15.24
C VAL A 339 -25.34 -3.31 -16.62
N THR A 340 -25.82 -4.53 -16.79
CA THR A 340 -25.82 -5.21 -18.10
C THR A 340 -27.13 -5.93 -18.39
N SER A 341 -27.50 -5.94 -19.66
CA SER A 341 -28.58 -6.76 -20.22
C SER A 341 -28.08 -8.00 -20.95
N ASN A 342 -26.79 -8.05 -21.32
CA ASN A 342 -26.20 -9.14 -22.08
C ASN A 342 -25.07 -9.78 -21.27
N VAL A 343 -25.28 -11.04 -20.89
CA VAL A 343 -24.31 -11.85 -20.19
C VAL A 343 -24.16 -13.18 -20.91
N MET A 344 -22.92 -13.55 -21.19
CA MET A 344 -22.53 -14.84 -21.73
C MET A 344 -21.77 -15.62 -20.66
N TYR A 345 -22.00 -16.92 -20.58
CA TYR A 345 -21.44 -17.81 -19.58
C TYR A 345 -20.47 -18.80 -20.25
N VAL A 346 -19.31 -19.00 -19.62
CA VAL A 346 -18.27 -19.90 -20.11
C VAL A 346 -17.83 -20.83 -18.99
N SER A 347 -17.81 -22.13 -19.29
CA SER A 347 -17.32 -23.19 -18.40
C SER A 347 -16.52 -24.21 -19.21
N PHE A 348 -15.25 -24.42 -18.84
CA PHE A 348 -14.41 -25.37 -19.58
C PHE A 348 -14.88 -26.83 -19.46
N THR A 349 -15.34 -27.22 -18.26
CA THR A 349 -15.73 -28.61 -17.96
C THR A 349 -17.20 -28.88 -18.29
N GLY A 350 -18.08 -27.89 -18.11
CA GLY A 350 -19.52 -28.04 -18.34
C GLY A 350 -20.02 -27.55 -19.70
N GLY A 351 -19.26 -26.68 -20.38
CA GLY A 351 -19.70 -25.98 -21.58
C GLY A 351 -19.45 -26.69 -22.91
N SER A 352 -20.14 -26.22 -23.95
CA SER A 352 -19.98 -26.64 -25.34
C SER A 352 -19.97 -25.44 -26.27
N ASP A 353 -19.02 -25.37 -27.20
CA ASP A 353 -18.95 -24.24 -28.16
C ASP A 353 -20.04 -24.29 -29.24
N LEU A 354 -20.84 -25.35 -29.27
CA LEU A 354 -22.09 -25.40 -30.04
C LEU A 354 -23.21 -24.59 -29.38
N ASN A 355 -23.07 -24.23 -28.11
CA ASN A 355 -24.07 -23.45 -27.38
C ASN A 355 -24.05 -21.96 -27.80
N ASN A 356 -25.08 -21.24 -27.38
CA ASN A 356 -25.26 -19.80 -27.58
C ASN A 356 -24.74 -18.95 -26.40
N CYS A 357 -24.19 -19.58 -25.36
CA CYS A 357 -23.58 -18.98 -24.17
C CYS A 357 -24.52 -18.14 -23.28
N ASN A 358 -25.81 -17.97 -23.58
CA ASN A 358 -26.64 -16.93 -22.95
C ASN A 358 -27.32 -17.35 -21.62
N SER A 359 -27.02 -18.53 -21.09
CA SER A 359 -27.52 -19.01 -19.79
C SER A 359 -26.51 -19.95 -19.11
N ILE A 360 -26.68 -20.17 -17.79
CA ILE A 360 -25.91 -21.14 -16.98
C ILE A 360 -26.29 -22.60 -17.33
N SER A 361 -27.19 -22.85 -18.29
CA SER A 361 -27.45 -24.20 -18.80
C SER A 361 -26.94 -24.42 -20.23
N THR A 362 -26.45 -23.35 -20.85
CA THR A 362 -25.99 -23.31 -22.23
C THR A 362 -24.63 -22.63 -22.29
N GLU A 363 -23.75 -22.89 -21.32
CA GLU A 363 -22.44 -22.26 -21.27
C GLU A 363 -21.57 -22.69 -22.47
N CYS A 364 -20.74 -21.77 -22.94
CA CYS A 364 -19.73 -22.07 -23.94
C CYS A 364 -18.49 -22.66 -23.29
N ARG A 365 -17.70 -23.41 -24.07
CA ARG A 365 -16.51 -24.10 -23.56
C ARG A 365 -15.28 -23.21 -23.57
N THR A 366 -15.08 -22.46 -24.65
CA THR A 366 -13.96 -21.55 -24.82
C THR A 366 -14.36 -20.11 -24.56
N VAL A 367 -13.42 -19.33 -24.01
CA VAL A 367 -13.65 -17.90 -23.74
C VAL A 367 -13.89 -17.14 -25.03
N GLN A 368 -13.12 -17.41 -26.08
CA GLN A 368 -13.28 -16.73 -27.37
C GLN A 368 -14.64 -17.02 -28.02
N ARG A 369 -15.23 -18.20 -27.82
CA ARG A 369 -16.60 -18.47 -28.26
C ARG A 369 -17.61 -17.59 -27.53
N GLY A 370 -17.47 -17.44 -26.21
CA GLY A 370 -18.28 -16.50 -25.41
C GLY A 370 -18.13 -15.06 -25.88
N VAL A 371 -16.90 -14.62 -26.20
CA VAL A 371 -16.62 -13.29 -26.77
C VAL A 371 -17.31 -13.11 -28.12
N ASN A 372 -17.23 -14.09 -29.02
CA ASN A 372 -17.90 -14.03 -30.32
C ASN A 372 -19.43 -13.91 -30.16
N ALA A 373 -20.03 -14.67 -29.23
CA ALA A 373 -21.45 -14.58 -28.92
C ALA A 373 -21.82 -13.20 -28.37
N CYS A 374 -21.00 -12.64 -27.48
CA CYS A 374 -21.18 -11.27 -26.98
C CYS A 374 -21.08 -10.23 -28.09
N ASN A 375 -20.06 -10.32 -28.95
CA ASN A 375 -19.85 -9.39 -30.05
C ASN A 375 -21.03 -9.38 -31.02
N ALA A 376 -21.67 -10.54 -31.24
CA ALA A 376 -22.86 -10.67 -32.09
C ALA A 376 -24.08 -9.88 -31.57
N THR A 377 -24.09 -9.48 -30.29
CA THR A 377 -25.16 -8.60 -29.75
C THR A 377 -25.06 -7.15 -30.24
N GLY A 378 -23.88 -6.72 -30.72
CA GLY A 378 -23.64 -5.35 -31.18
C GLY A 378 -23.71 -4.26 -30.09
N THR A 379 -23.85 -4.64 -28.81
CA THR A 379 -24.00 -3.73 -27.67
C THR A 379 -23.02 -4.09 -26.55
N VAL A 380 -23.05 -3.36 -25.43
CA VAL A 380 -22.24 -3.70 -24.25
C VAL A 380 -22.62 -5.08 -23.75
N CYS A 381 -21.63 -5.95 -23.57
CA CYS A 381 -21.84 -7.34 -23.21
C CYS A 381 -20.73 -7.86 -22.30
N TYR A 382 -21.08 -8.78 -21.40
CA TYR A 382 -20.14 -9.38 -20.45
C TYR A 382 -20.03 -10.88 -20.65
N VAL A 383 -18.81 -11.40 -20.67
CA VAL A 383 -18.52 -12.83 -20.62
C VAL A 383 -18.04 -13.17 -19.22
N LEU A 384 -18.80 -14.00 -18.51
CA LEU A 384 -18.43 -14.53 -17.21
C LEU A 384 -17.82 -15.91 -17.38
N VAL A 385 -16.64 -16.11 -16.80
CA VAL A 385 -15.86 -17.33 -16.95
C VAL A 385 -15.74 -18.05 -15.61
N GLN A 386 -16.13 -19.32 -15.59
CA GLN A 386 -16.05 -20.16 -14.40
C GLN A 386 -14.58 -20.40 -14.01
N GLY A 387 -14.30 -20.27 -12.71
CA GLY A 387 -13.04 -20.58 -12.06
C GLY A 387 -12.81 -22.07 -11.85
N GLY A 388 -11.61 -22.43 -11.40
CA GLY A 388 -11.22 -23.80 -11.08
C GLY A 388 -10.85 -24.63 -12.32
N SER A 389 -10.68 -23.98 -13.47
CA SER A 389 -10.36 -24.60 -14.75
C SER A 389 -9.27 -23.83 -15.49
N THR A 390 -8.54 -24.57 -16.34
CA THR A 390 -7.57 -24.00 -17.28
C THR A 390 -8.18 -23.96 -18.69
N TYR A 391 -8.13 -22.78 -19.31
CA TYR A 391 -8.58 -22.52 -20.68
C TYR A 391 -7.34 -22.40 -21.58
N PRO A 392 -6.99 -23.47 -22.32
CA PRO A 392 -5.81 -23.47 -23.17
C PRO A 392 -6.04 -22.66 -24.45
N ILE A 393 -5.05 -21.86 -24.85
CA ILE A 393 -4.98 -21.24 -26.17
C ILE A 393 -4.07 -22.09 -27.03
N THR A 394 -4.63 -22.85 -27.97
CA THR A 394 -3.85 -23.80 -28.81
C THR A 394 -3.75 -23.30 -30.24
N VAL A 395 -4.83 -22.70 -30.74
CA VAL A 395 -4.91 -22.16 -32.11
C VAL A 395 -5.29 -20.68 -32.03
N THR A 396 -4.39 -19.81 -32.50
CA THR A 396 -4.58 -18.35 -32.44
C THR A 396 -5.89 -17.91 -33.09
N ALA A 397 -6.29 -18.51 -34.21
CA ALA A 397 -7.49 -18.13 -34.96
C ALA A 397 -8.82 -18.42 -34.23
N THR A 398 -8.84 -19.38 -33.30
CA THR A 398 -10.08 -19.84 -32.63
C THR A 398 -10.09 -19.59 -31.14
N ASP A 399 -8.93 -19.65 -30.49
CA ASP A 399 -8.85 -19.70 -29.04
C ASP A 399 -8.37 -18.37 -28.45
N GLN A 400 -7.55 -17.60 -29.18
CA GLN A 400 -7.01 -16.32 -28.70
C GLN A 400 -8.17 -15.42 -28.30
N ILE A 401 -8.09 -14.86 -27.09
CA ILE A 401 -9.11 -13.97 -26.57
C ILE A 401 -8.92 -12.60 -27.23
N LEU A 402 -9.72 -12.32 -28.25
CA LEU A 402 -9.70 -11.09 -29.03
C LEU A 402 -10.85 -10.18 -28.60
N LEU A 403 -10.53 -9.14 -27.83
CA LEU A 403 -11.47 -8.10 -27.43
C LEU A 403 -11.38 -6.92 -28.39
N ASN A 404 -12.23 -6.93 -29.40
CA ASN A 404 -12.28 -5.91 -30.47
C ASN A 404 -13.65 -5.25 -30.63
N ALA A 405 -14.55 -5.46 -29.68
CA ALA A 405 -15.88 -4.85 -29.59
C ALA A 405 -16.15 -4.38 -28.15
N LYS A 406 -17.40 -4.02 -27.83
CA LYS A 406 -17.81 -3.55 -26.48
C LYS A 406 -18.03 -4.71 -25.49
N THR A 407 -17.11 -5.67 -25.49
CA THR A 407 -17.20 -6.91 -24.72
C THR A 407 -16.19 -6.92 -23.58
N SER A 408 -16.69 -7.06 -22.37
CA SER A 408 -15.88 -7.24 -21.16
C SER A 408 -15.84 -8.71 -20.75
N VAL A 409 -14.71 -9.16 -20.21
CA VAL A 409 -14.51 -10.56 -19.80
C VAL A 409 -14.05 -10.61 -18.35
N LEU A 410 -14.81 -11.34 -17.53
CA LEU A 410 -14.63 -11.42 -16.09
C LEU A 410 -14.49 -12.89 -15.68
N GLY A 411 -13.41 -13.24 -14.96
CA GLY A 411 -13.06 -14.62 -14.61
C GLY A 411 -13.29 -14.98 -13.15
N SER A 412 -12.92 -16.21 -12.80
CA SER A 412 -12.86 -16.75 -11.45
C SER A 412 -14.19 -16.86 -10.72
N TYR A 413 -15.28 -17.01 -11.47
CA TYR A 413 -16.59 -17.24 -10.88
C TYR A 413 -16.74 -18.65 -10.32
N ASP A 414 -17.50 -18.79 -9.24
CA ASP A 414 -18.01 -20.08 -8.80
C ASP A 414 -18.95 -20.71 -9.85
N SER A 415 -19.38 -21.96 -9.66
CA SER A 415 -20.26 -22.65 -10.61
C SER A 415 -21.64 -22.01 -10.78
N THR A 416 -22.02 -21.09 -9.90
CA THR A 416 -23.29 -20.34 -10.00
C THR A 416 -23.12 -18.96 -10.65
N PHE A 417 -21.90 -18.54 -10.97
CA PHE A 417 -21.59 -17.22 -11.52
C PHE A 417 -22.03 -16.05 -10.64
N THR A 418 -21.97 -16.21 -9.33
CA THR A 418 -22.37 -15.18 -8.35
C THR A 418 -21.20 -14.61 -7.56
N VAL A 419 -20.14 -15.40 -7.35
CA VAL A 419 -18.98 -15.01 -6.54
C VAL A 419 -17.69 -15.19 -7.33
N GLN A 420 -16.83 -14.16 -7.34
CA GLN A 420 -15.46 -14.26 -7.86
C GLN A 420 -14.46 -14.58 -6.74
N ASP A 421 -13.58 -15.55 -6.98
CA ASP A 421 -12.44 -15.84 -6.11
C ASP A 421 -11.20 -16.22 -6.94
N VAL A 422 -10.39 -15.21 -7.27
CA VAL A 422 -9.17 -15.38 -8.09
C VAL A 422 -8.10 -16.19 -7.35
N LYS A 423 -8.11 -16.16 -6.03
CA LYS A 423 -7.06 -16.76 -5.20
C LYS A 423 -7.26 -18.26 -5.04
N ASN A 424 -8.47 -18.68 -4.69
CA ASN A 424 -8.75 -20.09 -4.41
C ASN A 424 -9.43 -20.81 -5.58
N ASN A 425 -10.08 -20.07 -6.49
CA ASN A 425 -10.79 -20.63 -7.64
C ASN A 425 -10.42 -19.90 -8.95
N PRO A 426 -9.14 -19.91 -9.37
CA PRO A 426 -8.68 -19.15 -10.52
C PRO A 426 -9.27 -19.65 -11.85
N SER A 427 -9.68 -18.74 -12.74
CA SER A 427 -9.77 -19.03 -14.18
C SER A 427 -8.39 -18.84 -14.79
N VAL A 428 -7.76 -19.93 -15.24
CA VAL A 428 -6.38 -19.89 -15.75
C VAL A 428 -6.39 -19.87 -17.27
N ILE A 429 -5.90 -18.80 -17.90
CA ILE A 429 -5.60 -18.79 -19.34
C ILE A 429 -4.18 -19.31 -19.55
N SER A 430 -4.00 -20.33 -20.38
CA SER A 430 -2.69 -20.94 -20.65
C SER A 430 -2.36 -20.88 -22.14
N ASP A 431 -1.38 -20.08 -22.51
CA ASP A 431 -0.94 -19.98 -23.90
C ASP A 431 -0.04 -21.15 -24.31
N ASN A 432 -0.53 -21.97 -25.23
CA ASN A 432 0.15 -23.15 -25.79
C ASN A 432 0.29 -23.06 -27.33
N GLN A 433 0.05 -21.87 -27.91
CA GLN A 433 0.05 -21.70 -29.36
C GLN A 433 1.46 -21.81 -29.96
N VAL A 434 1.54 -22.13 -31.25
CA VAL A 434 2.81 -22.06 -31.99
C VAL A 434 3.02 -20.62 -32.47
N CYS A 435 3.84 -19.86 -31.74
CA CYS A 435 4.20 -18.50 -32.08
C CYS A 435 5.66 -18.22 -31.67
N ALA A 436 6.48 -17.77 -32.63
CA ALA A 436 7.87 -17.42 -32.37
C ALA A 436 7.98 -16.03 -31.72
N GLY A 437 7.31 -15.02 -32.31
CA GLY A 437 7.39 -13.63 -31.89
C GLY A 437 8.77 -13.00 -32.17
N ALA A 438 8.82 -11.67 -32.12
CA ALA A 438 10.01 -10.85 -32.23
C ALA A 438 9.78 -9.52 -31.50
N TYR A 439 10.60 -9.21 -30.51
CA TYR A 439 10.43 -7.99 -29.71
C TYR A 439 11.11 -6.80 -30.41
N PRO A 440 10.48 -5.59 -30.49
CA PRO A 440 9.16 -5.23 -29.99
C PRO A 440 7.99 -5.44 -30.98
N GLY A 441 8.24 -5.92 -32.20
CA GLY A 441 7.26 -5.87 -33.30
C GLY A 441 6.13 -6.92 -33.28
N SER A 442 6.44 -8.20 -33.10
CA SER A 442 5.48 -9.30 -33.15
C SER A 442 5.44 -10.01 -31.80
N ILE A 443 4.43 -9.75 -30.98
CA ILE A 443 4.35 -10.27 -29.62
C ILE A 443 3.29 -11.37 -29.55
N CYS A 444 3.69 -12.57 -29.13
CA CYS A 444 2.77 -13.67 -28.90
C CYS A 444 1.94 -13.39 -27.64
N THR A 445 0.63 -13.50 -27.74
CA THR A 445 -0.25 -13.22 -26.60
C THR A 445 -1.52 -14.09 -26.65
N PRO A 446 -1.99 -14.59 -25.49
CA PRO A 446 -3.29 -15.25 -25.40
C PRO A 446 -4.45 -14.25 -25.36
N VAL A 447 -4.20 -12.99 -25.00
CA VAL A 447 -5.23 -11.95 -24.83
C VAL A 447 -4.83 -10.70 -25.61
N LEU A 448 -5.56 -10.42 -26.69
CA LEU A 448 -5.38 -9.24 -27.53
C LEU A 448 -6.59 -8.31 -27.37
N ILE A 449 -6.33 -7.09 -26.92
CA ILE A 449 -7.35 -6.05 -26.77
C ILE A 449 -7.08 -4.95 -27.78
N THR A 450 -8.13 -4.55 -28.49
CA THR A 450 -8.08 -3.45 -29.45
C THR A 450 -9.11 -2.38 -29.14
N THR A 451 -8.72 -1.13 -29.32
CA THR A 451 -9.53 0.05 -28.95
C THR A 451 -10.41 0.57 -30.08
N ALA A 452 -10.34 -0.02 -31.28
CA ALA A 452 -10.96 0.53 -32.49
C ALA A 452 -12.50 0.64 -32.41
N ALA A 453 -13.15 -0.23 -31.64
CA ALA A 453 -14.59 -0.22 -31.46
C ALA A 453 -15.10 0.73 -30.36
N LEU A 454 -14.19 1.35 -29.59
CA LEU A 454 -14.51 2.24 -28.47
C LEU A 454 -14.66 3.68 -28.98
N THR A 455 -15.83 3.99 -29.52
CA THR A 455 -16.11 5.24 -30.27
C THR A 455 -16.76 6.33 -29.42
N SER A 456 -17.20 6.00 -28.21
CA SER A 456 -17.72 6.96 -27.21
C SER A 456 -16.90 6.94 -25.93
N ALA A 457 -16.85 8.05 -25.20
CA ALA A 457 -16.23 8.14 -23.87
C ALA A 457 -16.90 7.23 -22.81
N SER A 458 -18.13 6.79 -23.07
CA SER A 458 -18.86 5.82 -22.24
C SER A 458 -18.53 4.36 -22.57
N ASP A 459 -17.85 4.10 -23.69
CA ASP A 459 -17.48 2.75 -24.09
C ASP A 459 -16.31 2.28 -23.24
N PHE A 460 -16.35 1.01 -22.82
CA PHE A 460 -15.22 0.41 -22.14
C PHE A 460 -15.11 -1.09 -22.40
N ILE A 461 -13.90 -1.60 -22.22
CA ILE A 461 -13.58 -3.03 -22.15
C ILE A 461 -12.96 -3.27 -20.78
N GLN A 462 -13.47 -4.24 -20.05
CA GLN A 462 -12.85 -4.73 -18.82
C GLN A 462 -12.34 -6.15 -18.99
N PHE A 463 -11.13 -6.40 -18.52
CA PHE A 463 -10.55 -7.73 -18.38
C PHE A 463 -10.05 -7.93 -16.95
N SER A 464 -10.71 -8.81 -16.19
CA SER A 464 -10.41 -9.00 -14.78
C SER A 464 -10.70 -10.40 -14.25
N GLY A 465 -9.99 -10.81 -13.20
CA GLY A 465 -10.25 -12.05 -12.49
C GLY A 465 -9.60 -13.28 -13.11
N PHE A 466 -8.44 -13.13 -13.75
CA PHE A 466 -7.74 -14.23 -14.39
C PHE A 466 -6.32 -14.43 -13.86
N VAL A 467 -5.86 -15.68 -13.93
CA VAL A 467 -4.44 -16.00 -13.98
C VAL A 467 -4.08 -16.22 -15.44
N VAL A 468 -3.20 -15.41 -16.02
CA VAL A 468 -2.81 -15.51 -17.43
C VAL A 468 -1.35 -15.91 -17.53
N LYS A 469 -1.09 -17.01 -18.22
CA LYS A 469 0.26 -17.53 -18.49
C LYS A 469 0.55 -17.39 -19.97
N ALA A 470 1.44 -16.47 -20.32
CA ALA A 470 1.89 -16.26 -21.70
C ALA A 470 2.81 -17.41 -22.16
N LEU A 471 3.02 -17.47 -23.49
CA LEU A 471 3.73 -18.56 -24.13
C LEU A 471 5.18 -18.69 -23.60
N PRO A 472 5.55 -19.80 -22.93
CA PRO A 472 6.85 -19.93 -22.26
C PRO A 472 8.02 -19.81 -23.24
N ASN A 473 7.94 -20.48 -24.38
CA ASN A 473 9.06 -20.67 -25.30
C ASN A 473 9.16 -19.64 -26.44
N ALA A 474 8.26 -18.65 -26.51
CA ALA A 474 8.35 -17.59 -27.51
C ALA A 474 9.62 -16.74 -27.34
N ASP A 475 10.11 -16.15 -28.41
CA ASP A 475 11.12 -15.08 -28.34
C ASP A 475 10.50 -13.80 -27.82
N ALA A 476 9.26 -13.48 -28.20
CA ALA A 476 8.51 -12.38 -27.64
C ALA A 476 7.11 -12.81 -27.18
N SER A 477 6.77 -12.57 -25.92
CA SER A 477 5.43 -12.84 -25.40
C SER A 477 4.94 -11.78 -24.42
N ALA A 478 3.63 -11.56 -24.43
CA ALA A 478 2.92 -10.78 -23.43
C ALA A 478 1.70 -11.53 -22.91
N ALA A 479 1.44 -11.48 -21.60
CA ALA A 479 0.22 -12.06 -21.05
C ALA A 479 -1.02 -11.32 -21.60
N ILE A 480 -0.93 -9.99 -21.70
CA ILE A 480 -1.93 -9.14 -22.34
C ILE A 480 -1.22 -8.17 -23.29
N LEU A 481 -1.69 -8.11 -24.54
CA LEU A 481 -1.33 -7.07 -25.50
C LEU A 481 -2.53 -6.14 -25.71
N ILE A 482 -2.32 -4.85 -25.52
CA ILE A 482 -3.29 -3.80 -25.81
C ILE A 482 -2.72 -2.96 -26.96
N GLY A 483 -3.41 -2.95 -28.10
CA GLY A 483 -2.97 -2.23 -29.28
C GLY A 483 -4.12 -1.80 -30.17
N GLY A 484 -4.00 -0.66 -30.84
CA GLY A 484 -5.03 -0.14 -31.71
C GLY A 484 -4.91 1.36 -31.92
N THR A 485 -5.89 1.98 -32.55
CA THR A 485 -5.94 3.45 -32.66
C THR A 485 -6.61 4.03 -31.43
N ALA A 486 -6.05 5.09 -30.86
CA ALA A 486 -6.64 5.81 -29.73
C ALA A 486 -8.09 6.25 -30.02
N GLY A 487 -9.05 5.58 -29.37
CA GLY A 487 -10.46 5.98 -29.34
C GLY A 487 -10.81 6.69 -28.02
N PRO A 488 -11.97 7.36 -27.92
CA PRO A 488 -12.37 8.07 -26.70
C PRO A 488 -12.77 7.14 -25.54
N GLY A 489 -13.09 5.87 -25.78
CA GLY A 489 -13.46 4.94 -24.70
C GLY A 489 -12.27 4.39 -23.92
N GLN A 490 -12.54 3.54 -22.92
CA GLN A 490 -11.56 3.15 -21.90
C GLN A 490 -11.28 1.63 -21.88
N VAL A 491 -10.01 1.24 -21.74
CA VAL A 491 -9.64 -0.17 -21.44
C VAL A 491 -9.29 -0.28 -19.97
N ARG A 492 -9.80 -1.33 -19.30
CA ARG A 492 -9.60 -1.57 -17.86
C ARG A 492 -9.07 -2.96 -17.60
N ILE A 493 -7.91 -3.03 -16.98
CA ILE A 493 -7.26 -4.28 -16.59
C ILE A 493 -7.14 -4.27 -15.07
N GLY A 494 -7.78 -5.23 -14.40
CA GLY A 494 -7.64 -5.31 -12.94
C GLY A 494 -7.92 -6.65 -12.30
N GLY A 495 -7.40 -6.87 -11.09
CA GLY A 495 -7.62 -8.11 -10.35
C GLY A 495 -7.10 -9.35 -11.05
N ASN A 496 -6.00 -9.24 -11.80
CA ASN A 496 -5.38 -10.37 -12.51
C ASN A 496 -4.02 -10.74 -11.93
N VAL A 497 -3.60 -11.98 -12.19
CA VAL A 497 -2.23 -12.45 -12.00
C VAL A 497 -1.65 -12.78 -13.37
N LEU A 498 -0.63 -12.04 -13.81
CA LEU A 498 -0.14 -12.06 -15.19
C LEU A 498 1.32 -12.49 -15.24
N ASP A 499 1.62 -13.54 -15.99
CA ASP A 499 2.97 -14.05 -16.21
C ASP A 499 3.33 -13.93 -17.70
N GLY A 500 4.33 -13.11 -18.02
CA GLY A 500 4.80 -12.89 -19.39
C GLY A 500 5.60 -14.04 -20.00
N GLY A 501 5.81 -15.13 -19.27
CA GLY A 501 6.32 -16.41 -19.76
C GLY A 501 7.77 -16.69 -19.35
N LYS A 502 8.05 -17.97 -19.07
CA LYS A 502 9.38 -18.47 -18.68
C LYS A 502 9.95 -19.42 -19.73
N ALA A 503 10.97 -18.98 -20.47
CA ALA A 503 11.69 -19.84 -21.38
C ALA A 503 12.63 -20.81 -20.63
N SER A 504 12.81 -22.03 -21.15
CA SER A 504 13.71 -23.05 -20.60
C SER A 504 15.20 -22.78 -20.83
N ALA A 505 15.54 -21.92 -21.80
CA ALA A 505 16.90 -21.55 -22.15
C ALA A 505 17.10 -20.02 -22.18
N ASN A 506 18.24 -19.56 -21.67
CA ASN A 506 18.64 -18.15 -21.71
C ASN A 506 19.11 -17.79 -23.13
N ALA A 507 18.24 -17.17 -23.92
CA ALA A 507 18.60 -16.63 -25.24
C ALA A 507 18.91 -15.13 -25.16
N ALA A 508 19.80 -14.66 -26.05
CA ALA A 508 20.29 -13.28 -26.06
C ALA A 508 19.34 -12.26 -26.72
N LEU A 509 18.26 -12.70 -27.37
CA LEU A 509 17.29 -11.84 -28.06
C LEU A 509 15.86 -12.23 -27.65
N GLY A 510 14.96 -11.24 -27.54
CA GLY A 510 13.54 -11.44 -27.20
C GLY A 510 13.04 -10.58 -26.05
N GLY A 511 11.75 -10.72 -25.72
CA GLY A 511 11.10 -9.97 -24.65
C GLY A 511 9.99 -10.75 -23.96
N LYS A 512 10.02 -10.81 -22.64
CA LYS A 512 8.96 -11.38 -21.81
C LYS A 512 8.27 -10.25 -21.06
N VAL A 513 6.97 -10.08 -21.29
CA VAL A 513 6.24 -8.93 -20.78
C VAL A 513 4.96 -9.38 -20.08
N GLY A 514 4.64 -8.82 -18.92
CA GLY A 514 3.32 -9.05 -18.31
C GLY A 514 2.22 -8.38 -19.13
N ILE A 515 2.27 -7.04 -19.23
CA ILE A 515 1.34 -6.24 -20.04
C ILE A 515 2.11 -5.38 -21.02
N TYR A 516 1.78 -5.48 -22.30
CA TYR A 516 2.33 -4.61 -23.35
C TYR A 516 1.23 -3.71 -23.91
N ILE A 517 1.41 -2.39 -23.81
CA ILE A 517 0.44 -1.38 -24.23
C ILE A 517 1.08 -0.53 -25.32
N THR A 518 0.45 -0.48 -26.49
CA THR A 518 0.96 0.28 -27.63
C THR A 518 -0.12 1.11 -28.34
N ALA A 519 0.24 2.32 -28.77
CA ALA A 519 -0.60 3.23 -29.56
C ALA A 519 -2.00 3.50 -28.99
N SER A 520 -2.18 3.36 -27.67
CA SER A 520 -3.49 3.34 -27.02
C SER A 520 -3.71 4.58 -26.14
N ALA A 521 -4.96 5.05 -26.05
CA ALA A 521 -5.35 6.07 -25.10
C ALA A 521 -6.33 5.50 -24.07
N ASN A 522 -6.44 6.16 -22.92
CA ASN A 522 -7.41 5.84 -21.87
C ASN A 522 -7.32 4.38 -21.38
N VAL A 523 -6.10 3.90 -21.10
CA VAL A 523 -5.91 2.58 -20.49
C VAL A 523 -5.74 2.73 -18.98
N LEU A 524 -6.56 2.03 -18.20
CA LEU A 524 -6.45 1.91 -16.75
C LEU A 524 -5.98 0.51 -16.40
N VAL A 525 -4.86 0.41 -15.70
CA VAL A 525 -4.31 -0.84 -15.18
C VAL A 525 -4.18 -0.72 -13.67
N GLY A 526 -4.97 -1.49 -12.92
CA GLY A 526 -4.88 -1.48 -11.46
C GLY A 526 -5.29 -2.74 -10.73
N PHE A 527 -4.76 -2.95 -9.53
CA PHE A 527 -4.98 -4.15 -8.71
C PHE A 527 -4.50 -5.46 -9.36
N ASN A 528 -3.45 -5.42 -10.17
CA ASN A 528 -2.88 -6.61 -10.78
C ASN A 528 -1.56 -7.03 -10.10
N TYR A 529 -1.29 -8.33 -10.11
CA TYR A 529 0.04 -8.90 -9.92
C TYR A 529 0.63 -9.16 -11.30
N VAL A 530 1.72 -8.48 -11.64
CA VAL A 530 2.29 -8.50 -12.99
C VAL A 530 3.74 -8.94 -12.94
N TYR A 531 4.03 -10.03 -13.64
CA TYR A 531 5.36 -10.63 -13.73
C TYR A 531 5.83 -10.61 -15.17
N GLY A 532 7.00 -10.00 -15.42
CA GLY A 532 7.54 -9.92 -16.78
C GLY A 532 7.89 -11.29 -17.37
N GLY A 533 8.54 -12.16 -16.60
CA GLY A 533 8.96 -13.49 -17.03
C GLY A 533 10.47 -13.68 -17.04
N SER A 534 10.97 -14.71 -17.72
CA SER A 534 12.42 -14.99 -17.75
C SER A 534 12.91 -15.76 -18.98
N GLY A 535 14.23 -15.73 -19.20
CA GLY A 535 14.93 -16.52 -20.23
C GLY A 535 15.16 -15.80 -21.57
N ARG A 536 14.86 -14.50 -21.64
CA ARG A 536 15.14 -13.60 -22.78
C ARG A 536 15.84 -12.33 -22.29
N ASN A 537 16.49 -11.59 -23.18
CA ASN A 537 17.28 -10.40 -22.79
C ASN A 537 16.43 -9.23 -22.29
N ILE A 538 15.14 -9.16 -22.61
CA ILE A 538 14.23 -8.18 -22.01
C ILE A 538 13.21 -8.92 -21.15
N SER A 539 13.07 -8.49 -19.90
CA SER A 539 11.95 -8.90 -19.05
C SER A 539 11.31 -7.68 -18.40
N ALA A 540 10.02 -7.48 -18.61
CA ALA A 540 9.31 -6.27 -18.19
C ALA A 540 7.96 -6.59 -17.56
N GLY A 541 7.66 -6.06 -16.39
CA GLY A 541 6.30 -6.18 -15.83
C GLY A 541 5.28 -5.52 -16.76
N VAL A 542 5.42 -4.22 -16.97
CA VAL A 542 4.54 -3.42 -17.86
C VAL A 542 5.38 -2.61 -18.85
N VAL A 543 4.96 -2.59 -20.12
CA VAL A 543 5.51 -1.70 -21.15
C VAL A 543 4.43 -0.72 -21.61
N ILE A 544 4.73 0.57 -21.51
CA ILE A 544 3.94 1.68 -22.02
C ILE A 544 4.67 2.23 -23.25
N ASP A 545 4.21 1.86 -24.43
CA ASP A 545 4.72 2.33 -25.71
C ASP A 545 3.72 3.30 -26.35
N SER A 546 4.11 4.56 -26.56
CA SER A 546 3.27 5.52 -27.31
C SER A 546 1.81 5.55 -26.82
N SER A 547 1.58 5.57 -25.50
CA SER A 547 0.25 5.35 -24.92
C SER A 547 -0.06 6.23 -23.71
N SER A 548 -1.33 6.58 -23.53
CA SER A 548 -1.86 7.28 -22.33
C SER A 548 -2.44 6.26 -21.35
N VAL A 549 -1.79 6.12 -20.20
CA VAL A 549 -2.05 5.04 -19.24
C VAL A 549 -2.10 5.57 -17.81
N VAL A 550 -3.11 5.15 -17.06
CA VAL A 550 -3.12 5.20 -15.60
C VAL A 550 -2.72 3.83 -15.09
N LEU A 551 -1.50 3.72 -14.59
CA LEU A 551 -0.94 2.52 -13.98
C LEU A 551 -0.91 2.72 -12.47
N ALA A 552 -1.91 2.19 -11.77
CA ALA A 552 -2.05 2.42 -10.33
C ALA A 552 -2.50 1.23 -9.51
N TYR A 553 -2.03 1.12 -8.27
CA TYR A 553 -2.42 0.06 -7.34
C TYR A 553 -1.99 -1.36 -7.74
N ASN A 554 -0.87 -1.50 -8.45
CA ASN A 554 -0.38 -2.80 -8.91
C ASN A 554 0.85 -3.26 -8.13
N ARG A 555 1.08 -4.57 -8.17
CA ARG A 555 2.34 -5.21 -7.79
C ARG A 555 3.03 -5.67 -9.06
N ILE A 556 4.14 -5.03 -9.41
CA ILE A 556 4.77 -5.16 -10.73
C ILE A 556 6.21 -5.63 -10.56
N ASN A 557 6.60 -6.67 -11.28
CA ASN A 557 7.94 -7.25 -11.17
C ASN A 557 8.55 -7.47 -12.55
N GLY A 558 9.76 -6.95 -12.74
CA GLY A 558 10.56 -7.21 -13.93
C GLY A 558 11.19 -8.60 -13.98
N MET A 559 11.15 -9.37 -12.89
CA MET A 559 11.67 -10.75 -12.80
C MET A 559 13.15 -10.87 -13.22
N GLN A 560 13.51 -11.71 -14.22
CA GLN A 560 14.90 -11.99 -14.56
C GLN A 560 15.11 -11.95 -16.07
N SER A 561 16.10 -11.17 -16.53
CA SER A 561 16.58 -11.20 -17.91
C SER A 561 17.70 -12.21 -18.11
N ALA A 562 17.96 -12.57 -19.37
CA ALA A 562 19.17 -13.27 -19.78
C ALA A 562 20.42 -12.38 -19.52
N PRO A 563 21.63 -12.96 -19.43
CA PRO A 563 22.82 -12.24 -18.96
C PRO A 563 23.23 -10.99 -19.75
N THR A 564 22.91 -10.89 -21.03
CA THR A 564 23.22 -9.71 -21.88
C THR A 564 22.10 -8.67 -21.88
N GLY A 565 21.10 -8.87 -21.02
CA GLY A 565 19.83 -8.16 -21.04
C GLY A 565 19.54 -7.36 -19.77
N TYR A 566 18.34 -6.80 -19.70
CA TYR A 566 17.85 -6.05 -18.55
C TYR A 566 16.43 -6.45 -18.16
N SER A 567 16.16 -6.28 -16.88
CA SER A 567 14.86 -6.48 -16.25
C SER A 567 14.32 -5.12 -15.80
N SER A 568 13.05 -4.84 -16.07
CA SER A 568 12.41 -3.61 -15.59
C SER A 568 11.03 -3.89 -15.00
N GLY A 569 10.67 -3.24 -13.91
CA GLY A 569 9.28 -3.25 -13.46
C GLY A 569 8.37 -2.62 -14.51
N VAL A 570 8.66 -1.37 -14.87
CA VAL A 570 7.93 -0.59 -15.87
C VAL A 570 8.88 -0.04 -16.92
N ILE A 571 8.52 -0.14 -18.20
CA ILE A 571 9.21 0.53 -19.31
C ILE A 571 8.27 1.55 -19.92
N VAL A 572 8.75 2.77 -20.11
CA VAL A 572 8.08 3.83 -20.87
C VAL A 572 8.96 4.16 -22.07
N GLN A 573 8.43 3.94 -23.28
CA GLN A 573 9.16 4.11 -24.52
C GLN A 573 8.34 4.82 -25.59
N ASN A 574 9.01 5.53 -26.50
CA ASN A 574 8.38 6.29 -27.60
C ASN A 574 7.25 7.23 -27.11
N PHE A 575 7.35 7.66 -25.86
CA PHE A 575 6.37 8.53 -25.24
C PHE A 575 6.60 9.96 -25.74
N SER A 576 5.54 10.70 -26.00
CA SER A 576 5.61 12.07 -26.47
C SER A 576 4.64 12.93 -25.68
N SER A 577 4.77 14.24 -25.79
CA SER A 577 3.80 15.19 -25.22
C SER A 577 2.35 15.01 -25.72
N ALA A 578 2.09 14.20 -26.76
CA ALA A 578 0.74 13.83 -27.17
C ALA A 578 0.05 12.83 -26.21
N TYR A 579 0.83 12.11 -25.39
CA TYR A 579 0.32 11.14 -24.44
C TYR A 579 0.37 11.70 -23.02
N THR A 580 -0.54 11.26 -22.16
CA THR A 580 -0.54 11.62 -20.73
C THR A 580 -0.69 10.37 -19.90
N SER A 581 0.26 10.15 -18.97
CA SER A 581 0.30 8.92 -18.17
C SER A 581 0.63 9.20 -16.71
N ALA A 582 0.05 8.40 -15.82
CA ALA A 582 0.36 8.39 -14.39
C ALA A 582 0.80 6.99 -13.95
N ILE A 583 1.91 6.92 -13.24
CA ILE A 583 2.40 5.72 -12.55
C ILE A 583 2.33 6.02 -11.05
N ALA A 584 1.31 5.49 -10.39
CA ALA A 584 0.93 5.93 -9.04
C ALA A 584 0.66 4.76 -8.09
N ASP A 585 1.10 4.84 -6.84
CA ASP A 585 0.68 3.89 -5.79
C ASP A 585 0.92 2.41 -6.13
N ASN A 586 2.04 2.11 -6.81
CA ASN A 586 2.43 0.74 -7.14
C ASN A 586 3.57 0.24 -6.23
N GLU A 587 3.60 -1.06 -5.99
CA GLU A 587 4.81 -1.76 -5.53
C GLU A 587 5.55 -2.31 -6.74
N ILE A 588 6.84 -2.00 -6.85
CA ILE A 588 7.67 -2.36 -8.00
C ILE A 588 8.88 -3.16 -7.53
N ASN A 589 9.07 -4.33 -8.14
CA ASN A 589 10.12 -5.32 -7.91
C ASN A 589 10.15 -5.90 -6.48
N GLY A 590 8.97 -6.07 -5.86
CA GLY A 590 8.79 -6.75 -4.57
C GLY A 590 9.35 -8.16 -4.52
N ILE A 591 9.11 -8.97 -5.55
CA ILE A 591 9.61 -10.34 -5.62
C ILE A 591 11.13 -10.39 -5.71
N GLN A 592 11.76 -9.48 -6.46
CA GLN A 592 13.22 -9.39 -6.51
C GLN A 592 13.79 -9.06 -5.12
N TYR A 593 13.15 -8.15 -4.37
CA TYR A 593 13.57 -7.85 -3.01
C TYR A 593 13.46 -9.06 -2.07
N LEU A 594 12.41 -9.88 -2.21
CA LEU A 594 12.23 -11.10 -1.40
C LEU A 594 13.19 -12.23 -1.78
N ASN A 595 13.53 -12.34 -3.06
CA ASN A 595 14.20 -13.51 -3.64
C ASN A 595 15.61 -13.18 -4.15
N GLN A 596 16.43 -12.60 -3.28
CA GLN A 596 17.70 -11.99 -3.66
C GLN A 596 18.76 -12.94 -4.18
N THR A 597 18.60 -14.24 -3.95
CA THR A 597 19.56 -15.26 -4.40
C THR A 597 19.08 -16.05 -5.62
N THR A 598 17.80 -15.95 -5.97
CA THR A 598 17.19 -16.77 -7.04
C THR A 598 16.77 -15.95 -8.24
N ILE A 599 16.50 -14.65 -8.06
CA ILE A 599 16.10 -13.74 -9.14
C ILE A 599 17.16 -12.65 -9.25
N LEU A 600 18.13 -12.90 -10.12
CA LEU A 600 19.36 -12.12 -10.29
C LEU A 600 19.50 -11.64 -11.74
N PRO A 601 18.84 -10.53 -12.14
CA PRO A 601 19.10 -9.92 -13.43
C PRO A 601 20.52 -9.32 -13.50
N VAL A 602 21.07 -9.13 -14.69
CA VAL A 602 22.37 -8.44 -14.85
C VAL A 602 22.21 -6.93 -14.75
N ILE A 603 21.12 -6.42 -15.31
CA ILE A 603 20.70 -5.02 -15.23
C ILE A 603 19.26 -5.02 -14.73
N SER A 604 18.94 -4.17 -13.75
CA SER A 604 17.62 -4.06 -13.15
C SER A 604 17.18 -2.61 -13.04
N TYR A 605 15.93 -2.37 -13.41
CA TYR A 605 15.26 -1.09 -13.30
C TYR A 605 13.93 -1.23 -12.55
N GLY A 606 13.60 -0.25 -11.72
CA GLY A 606 12.24 -0.11 -11.21
C GLY A 606 11.33 0.45 -12.32
N ILE A 607 11.58 1.70 -12.69
CA ILE A 607 10.92 2.39 -13.80
C ILE A 607 12.00 2.88 -14.78
N GLN A 608 11.85 2.53 -16.04
CA GLN A 608 12.75 2.91 -17.13
C GLN A 608 12.01 3.77 -18.14
N VAL A 609 12.38 5.06 -18.22
CA VAL A 609 11.96 5.99 -19.27
C VAL A 609 13.09 6.08 -20.29
N THR A 610 12.86 5.55 -21.49
CA THR A 610 13.91 5.41 -22.52
C THR A 610 14.24 6.75 -23.18
N SER A 611 15.32 6.79 -23.97
CA SER A 611 15.78 8.01 -24.63
C SER A 611 14.87 8.52 -25.75
N SER A 612 13.97 7.68 -26.26
CA SER A 612 12.93 8.11 -27.21
C SER A 612 11.73 8.77 -26.55
N ALA A 613 11.67 8.86 -25.22
CA ALA A 613 10.53 9.39 -24.50
C ALA A 613 10.70 10.88 -24.13
N ASP A 614 9.67 11.69 -24.39
CA ASP A 614 9.46 13.05 -23.86
C ASP A 614 8.52 12.97 -22.64
N PRO A 615 9.04 13.05 -21.40
CA PRO A 615 8.30 12.77 -20.17
C PRO A 615 7.47 13.96 -19.68
N THR A 616 7.28 15.01 -20.48
CA THR A 616 6.59 16.24 -20.07
C THR A 616 5.23 15.98 -19.42
N ASN A 617 4.48 15.00 -19.95
CA ASN A 617 3.14 14.61 -19.47
C ASN A 617 3.15 13.24 -18.76
N LEU A 618 4.29 12.83 -18.21
CA LEU A 618 4.46 11.62 -17.40
C LEU A 618 4.58 11.98 -15.91
N TYR A 619 3.66 11.48 -15.10
CA TYR A 619 3.63 11.71 -13.66
C TYR A 619 3.95 10.42 -12.91
N ILE A 620 5.01 10.43 -12.10
CA ILE A 620 5.42 9.26 -11.29
C ILE A 620 5.32 9.64 -9.83
N PHE A 621 4.38 9.06 -9.08
CA PHE A 621 4.22 9.44 -7.68
C PHE A 621 3.77 8.33 -6.76
N ASN A 622 4.08 8.47 -5.46
CA ASN A 622 3.63 7.54 -4.41
C ASN A 622 3.97 6.06 -4.67
N ASN A 623 5.01 5.72 -5.44
CA ASN A 623 5.37 4.30 -5.66
C ASN A 623 6.39 3.83 -4.62
N SER A 624 6.33 2.55 -4.26
CA SER A 624 7.39 1.84 -3.51
C SER A 624 8.22 1.02 -4.49
N ILE A 625 9.48 1.39 -4.69
CA ILE A 625 10.32 0.90 -5.79
C ILE A 625 11.59 0.27 -5.26
N TYR A 626 11.74 -1.03 -5.54
CA TYR A 626 13.02 -1.70 -5.41
C TYR A 626 13.84 -1.57 -6.70
N LEU A 627 15.07 -1.07 -6.58
CA LEU A 627 15.98 -0.91 -7.73
C LEU A 627 16.47 -2.24 -8.33
N GLY A 628 16.32 -3.35 -7.60
CA GLY A 628 16.63 -4.72 -8.05
C GLY A 628 17.99 -5.26 -7.62
N ASN A 629 18.23 -6.55 -7.85
CA ASN A 629 19.50 -7.24 -7.51
C ASN A 629 20.38 -7.41 -8.75
N ALA A 630 20.79 -6.30 -9.36
CA ALA A 630 21.66 -6.39 -10.53
C ALA A 630 22.99 -7.03 -10.13
N THR A 631 23.40 -8.09 -10.84
CA THR A 631 24.71 -8.73 -10.62
C THR A 631 25.87 -7.94 -11.22
N SER A 632 25.57 -6.97 -12.09
CA SER A 632 26.58 -6.10 -12.70
C SER A 632 27.21 -5.15 -11.67
N GLY A 633 28.54 -5.06 -11.72
CA GLY A 633 29.33 -4.11 -10.93
C GLY A 633 29.36 -2.68 -11.49
N VAL A 634 28.47 -2.30 -12.41
CA VAL A 634 28.51 -0.99 -13.09
C VAL A 634 27.45 -0.05 -12.51
N VAL A 635 27.87 1.17 -12.13
CA VAL A 635 26.97 2.20 -11.57
C VAL A 635 25.82 2.49 -12.53
N GLY A 636 24.59 2.44 -12.02
CA GLY A 636 23.36 2.67 -12.79
C GLY A 636 22.75 1.41 -13.40
N ASN A 637 23.41 0.25 -13.32
CA ASN A 637 22.80 -1.02 -13.75
C ASN A 637 21.78 -1.57 -12.75
N ALA A 638 21.70 -1.01 -11.55
CA ALA A 638 20.60 -1.21 -10.62
C ALA A 638 19.99 0.16 -10.32
N THR A 639 18.91 0.54 -11.02
CA THR A 639 18.35 1.89 -10.87
C THR A 639 16.88 1.87 -10.50
N GLY A 640 16.49 2.66 -9.49
CA GLY A 640 15.09 2.83 -9.10
C GLY A 640 14.27 3.45 -10.24
N ILE A 641 14.57 4.70 -10.59
CA ILE A 641 13.98 5.40 -11.74
C ILE A 641 15.10 5.87 -12.65
N THR A 642 15.11 5.42 -13.91
CA THR A 642 16.02 5.92 -14.93
C THR A 642 15.23 6.66 -16.01
N ALA A 643 15.72 7.82 -16.43
CA ALA A 643 15.13 8.64 -17.47
C ALA A 643 16.19 9.18 -18.42
N GLN A 644 16.23 8.62 -19.62
CA GLN A 644 17.28 8.89 -20.62
C GLN A 644 16.82 9.84 -21.74
N SER A 645 15.77 10.63 -21.50
CA SER A 645 15.12 11.55 -22.45
C SER A 645 16.03 12.67 -23.00
N LEU A 646 15.53 13.38 -24.02
CA LEU A 646 16.21 14.53 -24.63
C LEU A 646 16.56 15.65 -23.63
N VAL A 647 17.56 16.45 -23.98
CA VAL A 647 18.06 17.56 -23.14
C VAL A 647 16.97 18.60 -22.89
N GLY A 648 16.86 19.09 -21.65
CA GLY A 648 16.02 20.24 -21.32
C GLY A 648 14.53 19.94 -21.28
N LEU A 649 14.12 18.70 -21.03
CA LEU A 649 12.72 18.33 -20.80
C LEU A 649 12.36 18.36 -19.30
N PRO A 650 11.10 18.70 -18.95
CA PRO A 650 10.64 18.71 -17.57
C PRO A 650 10.29 17.30 -17.07
N TYR A 651 10.56 17.05 -15.80
CA TYR A 651 10.22 15.79 -15.12
C TYR A 651 9.25 16.04 -13.95
N SER A 652 8.34 15.10 -13.72
CA SER A 652 7.33 15.13 -12.65
C SER A 652 7.39 13.87 -11.78
N ILE A 653 8.19 13.90 -10.70
CA ILE A 653 8.47 12.73 -9.85
C ILE A 653 8.28 13.08 -8.36
N TYR A 654 7.31 12.46 -7.69
CA TYR A 654 6.89 12.89 -6.35
C TYR A 654 6.72 11.76 -5.34
N ASN A 655 7.14 11.96 -4.10
CA ASN A 655 6.74 11.09 -2.98
C ASN A 655 7.00 9.59 -3.19
N ASN A 656 8.00 9.21 -3.99
CA ASN A 656 8.33 7.81 -4.21
C ASN A 656 9.30 7.31 -3.13
N GLN A 657 9.07 6.09 -2.67
CA GLN A 657 9.96 5.39 -1.74
C GLN A 657 10.88 4.48 -2.56
N ILE A 658 12.15 4.87 -2.73
CA ILE A 658 13.10 4.18 -3.60
C ILE A 658 14.21 3.57 -2.76
N PHE A 659 14.40 2.25 -2.86
CA PHE A 659 15.33 1.55 -1.98
C PHE A 659 16.12 0.43 -2.66
N GLY A 660 17.23 0.11 -2.01
CA GLY A 660 18.14 -0.98 -2.33
C GLY A 660 18.35 -1.86 -1.10
N GLN A 661 19.30 -2.79 -1.19
CA GLN A 661 19.59 -3.73 -0.11
C GLN A 661 20.24 -3.04 1.11
N SER A 662 19.86 -3.46 2.32
CA SER A 662 20.49 -3.00 3.58
C SER A 662 21.83 -3.71 3.82
N GLY A 663 22.90 -2.96 4.09
CA GLY A 663 24.18 -3.52 4.57
C GLY A 663 25.16 -3.99 3.48
N SER A 664 24.78 -3.96 2.20
CA SER A 664 25.75 -3.94 1.11
C SER A 664 26.13 -2.49 0.82
N ALA A 665 27.35 -2.09 1.21
CA ALA A 665 27.97 -0.86 0.73
C ALA A 665 27.79 -0.81 -0.80
N PRO A 666 27.40 0.35 -1.37
CA PRO A 666 26.51 0.39 -2.53
C PRO A 666 27.14 -0.39 -3.68
N SER A 667 26.57 -1.56 -4.00
CA SER A 667 26.88 -2.21 -5.27
C SER A 667 26.19 -1.40 -6.36
N ASN A 668 26.76 -0.24 -6.72
CA ASN A 668 26.47 0.44 -7.99
C ASN A 668 25.01 0.89 -8.20
N GLY A 669 24.19 0.88 -7.16
CA GLY A 669 22.79 1.26 -7.22
C GLY A 669 22.60 2.77 -7.35
N VAL A 670 21.59 3.18 -8.12
CA VAL A 670 21.20 4.59 -8.30
C VAL A 670 19.71 4.72 -8.02
N ALA A 671 19.30 5.69 -7.22
CA ALA A 671 17.88 5.87 -6.90
C ALA A 671 17.16 6.51 -8.09
N LEU A 672 17.79 7.54 -8.65
CA LEU A 672 17.30 8.32 -9.77
C LEU A 672 18.44 8.60 -10.73
N ALA A 673 18.32 8.18 -11.99
CA ALA A 673 19.27 8.49 -13.05
C ALA A 673 18.57 9.34 -14.14
N ILE A 674 18.91 10.62 -14.25
CA ILE A 674 18.46 11.49 -15.34
C ILE A 674 19.66 11.70 -16.26
N GLY A 675 19.59 11.13 -17.47
CA GLY A 675 20.73 11.08 -18.39
C GLY A 675 21.21 12.46 -18.84
N ASN A 676 20.27 13.31 -19.27
CA ASN A 676 20.55 14.68 -19.71
C ASN A 676 20.19 15.70 -18.64
N SER A 677 20.68 16.94 -18.80
CA SER A 677 20.31 18.01 -17.86
C SER A 677 18.80 18.33 -17.95
N PRO A 678 18.07 18.28 -16.83
CA PRO A 678 16.63 18.55 -16.78
C PRO A 678 16.29 20.02 -17.06
N ALA A 679 15.05 20.28 -17.48
CA ALA A 679 14.52 21.65 -17.61
C ALA A 679 14.38 22.33 -16.24
N ALA A 680 14.43 23.66 -16.19
CA ALA A 680 14.16 24.44 -14.97
C ALA A 680 12.76 24.19 -14.38
N GLY A 681 11.79 23.80 -15.21
CA GLY A 681 10.44 23.42 -14.79
C GLY A 681 10.33 22.01 -14.19
N SER A 682 11.42 21.25 -14.09
CA SER A 682 11.39 19.90 -13.50
C SER A 682 11.13 19.97 -12.01
N VAL A 683 10.26 19.10 -11.51
CA VAL A 683 9.94 18.98 -10.09
C VAL A 683 10.10 17.53 -9.66
N VAL A 684 11.09 17.31 -8.80
CA VAL A 684 11.45 16.00 -8.24
C VAL A 684 11.54 16.13 -6.73
N ARG A 685 10.41 15.99 -6.03
CA ARG A 685 10.29 16.35 -4.60
C ARG A 685 9.62 15.28 -3.77
N GLY A 686 9.90 15.25 -2.46
CA GLY A 686 9.26 14.29 -1.54
C GLY A 686 9.77 12.85 -1.68
N ASN A 687 10.75 12.58 -2.55
CA ASN A 687 11.22 11.22 -2.80
C ASN A 687 12.23 10.81 -1.72
N ASN A 688 12.14 9.58 -1.24
CA ASN A 688 13.11 9.02 -0.32
C ASN A 688 14.07 8.08 -1.07
N PHE A 689 15.35 8.44 -1.09
CA PHE A 689 16.44 7.66 -1.67
C PHE A 689 17.15 6.91 -0.55
N TYR A 690 16.78 5.65 -0.33
CA TYR A 690 17.29 4.83 0.78
C TYR A 690 18.79 5.01 1.03
N THR A 691 19.16 5.01 2.31
CA THR A 691 20.46 5.44 2.83
C THR A 691 21.65 5.08 1.93
N ASN A 692 22.40 6.10 1.50
CA ASN A 692 23.60 6.03 0.65
C ASN A 692 23.39 5.63 -0.82
N ILE A 693 22.15 5.66 -1.34
CA ILE A 693 21.90 5.50 -2.77
C ILE A 693 21.90 6.89 -3.44
N PRO A 694 22.81 7.16 -4.39
CA PRO A 694 22.89 8.47 -5.04
C PRO A 694 21.80 8.67 -6.09
N ALA A 695 21.61 9.94 -6.46
CA ALA A 695 21.01 10.32 -7.73
C ALA A 695 22.11 10.69 -8.74
N VAL A 696 21.94 10.40 -10.02
CA VAL A 696 22.86 10.78 -11.09
C VAL A 696 22.10 11.64 -12.10
N ILE A 697 22.49 12.90 -12.25
CA ILE A 697 21.78 13.86 -13.12
C ILE A 697 22.81 14.52 -14.05
N GLY A 698 22.61 14.38 -15.37
CA GLY A 698 23.55 14.92 -16.36
C GLY A 698 24.97 14.38 -16.18
N GLY A 699 25.12 13.12 -15.75
CA GLY A 699 26.40 12.49 -15.44
C GLY A 699 27.04 12.91 -14.10
N THR A 700 26.46 13.87 -13.38
CA THR A 700 26.93 14.28 -12.05
C THR A 700 26.22 13.48 -10.96
N GLN A 701 26.98 12.96 -10.00
CA GLN A 701 26.43 12.25 -8.85
C GLN A 701 26.03 13.22 -7.74
N TYR A 702 24.85 13.04 -7.17
CA TYR A 702 24.29 13.83 -6.09
C TYR A 702 23.93 12.94 -4.90
N SER A 703 24.15 13.46 -3.70
CA SER A 703 23.69 12.86 -2.45
C SER A 703 22.67 13.79 -1.78
N VAL A 704 21.74 13.21 -1.02
CA VAL A 704 20.80 13.98 -0.21
C VAL A 704 21.52 14.48 1.04
N CYS A 705 21.46 15.79 1.29
CA CYS A 705 22.05 16.44 2.45
C CYS A 705 21.01 16.73 3.54
N GLY A 706 21.48 17.08 4.75
CA GLY A 706 20.62 17.30 5.93
C GLY A 706 19.60 18.44 5.83
N ASN A 707 19.68 19.27 4.78
CA ASN A 707 18.68 20.30 4.42
C ASN A 707 17.61 19.78 3.44
N PHE A 708 17.54 18.47 3.19
CA PHE A 708 16.61 17.81 2.26
C PHE A 708 16.78 18.24 0.81
N THR A 709 18.01 18.57 0.40
CA THR A 709 18.36 18.92 -0.99
C THR A 709 19.46 18.02 -1.54
N LEU A 710 19.53 17.94 -2.86
CA LEU A 710 20.62 17.25 -3.55
C LEU A 710 21.86 18.13 -3.67
N SER A 711 23.02 17.56 -3.34
CA SER A 711 24.32 18.20 -3.48
C SER A 711 25.29 17.28 -4.23
N SER A 712 26.01 17.87 -5.19
CA SER A 712 27.11 17.21 -5.92
C SER A 712 28.45 17.27 -5.18
N THR A 713 28.57 18.14 -4.18
CA THR A 713 29.72 18.23 -3.27
C THR A 713 29.40 17.62 -1.91
N LEU A 714 30.41 17.38 -1.07
CA LEU A 714 30.21 17.04 0.34
C LEU A 714 29.24 18.06 0.97
N CYS A 715 28.32 17.60 1.82
CA CYS A 715 27.24 18.40 2.42
C CYS A 715 27.71 19.57 3.33
N SER A 716 29.00 19.92 3.29
CA SER A 716 29.68 20.97 4.05
C SER A 716 30.09 22.19 3.21
N THR A 717 29.87 22.20 1.88
CA THR A 717 30.22 23.33 1.00
C THR A 717 28.99 23.91 0.27
N PRO A 718 29.02 25.18 -0.18
CA PRO A 718 27.95 25.75 -0.99
C PRO A 718 27.70 24.89 -2.23
N THR A 719 26.46 24.45 -2.38
CA THR A 719 26.02 23.42 -3.33
C THR A 719 25.80 24.00 -4.73
N LEU A 720 26.15 23.27 -5.79
CA LEU A 720 25.56 23.47 -7.11
C LEU A 720 24.37 22.51 -7.25
N PRO A 721 23.11 22.95 -7.01
CA PRO A 721 21.96 22.06 -7.15
C PRO A 721 21.74 21.72 -8.63
N PRO A 722 21.12 20.57 -8.94
CA PRO A 722 20.69 20.28 -10.30
C PRO A 722 19.64 21.29 -10.76
N THR A 723 19.55 21.54 -12.06
CA THR A 723 18.52 22.40 -12.66
C THR A 723 17.11 21.88 -12.34
N GLY A 724 16.23 22.72 -11.82
CA GLY A 724 14.88 22.34 -11.39
C GLY A 724 14.73 22.30 -9.86
N ASN A 725 13.62 21.75 -9.37
CA ASN A 725 13.30 21.71 -7.95
C ASN A 725 13.43 20.29 -7.38
N PHE A 726 14.52 20.07 -6.62
CA PHE A 726 14.87 18.79 -5.99
C PHE A 726 14.78 18.81 -4.45
N THR A 727 14.04 19.76 -3.89
CA THR A 727 13.88 19.94 -2.44
C THR A 727 13.00 18.86 -1.82
N ASN A 728 13.07 18.70 -0.49
CA ASN A 728 12.31 17.71 0.28
C ASN A 728 12.59 16.26 -0.18
N SER A 729 13.82 15.97 -0.60
CA SER A 729 14.26 14.60 -0.83
C SER A 729 14.90 14.05 0.45
N TYR A 730 14.75 12.75 0.69
CA TYR A 730 15.17 12.08 1.92
C TYR A 730 16.19 10.97 1.65
N ASN A 731 16.94 10.56 2.67
CA ASN A 731 17.88 9.43 2.58
C ASN A 731 17.86 8.48 3.77
N ALA A 732 16.65 8.11 4.19
CA ALA A 732 16.48 7.33 5.40
C ALA A 732 15.90 5.94 5.10
N ASN A 733 16.24 4.97 5.96
CA ASN A 733 15.76 3.60 5.87
C ASN A 733 14.33 3.49 6.45
N PRO A 734 13.31 3.17 5.63
CA PRO A 734 11.92 2.97 6.06
C PRO A 734 11.68 1.90 7.13
N ASN A 735 12.63 0.97 7.34
CA ASN A 735 12.50 -0.19 8.21
C ASN A 735 11.26 -1.05 7.88
N PHE A 736 11.19 -1.58 6.67
CA PHE A 736 10.12 -2.51 6.26
C PHE A 736 10.10 -3.80 7.10
N ILE A 737 8.93 -4.44 7.19
CA ILE A 737 8.76 -5.71 7.90
C ILE A 737 9.53 -6.83 7.21
N ALA A 738 10.00 -7.80 7.98
CA ALA A 738 10.51 -9.04 7.40
C ALA A 738 9.32 -9.94 7.05
N THR A 739 9.21 -10.35 5.78
CA THR A 739 8.12 -11.16 5.28
C THR A 739 8.61 -12.10 4.18
N SER A 740 7.86 -13.18 3.92
CA SER A 740 8.00 -14.05 2.76
C SER A 740 6.91 -13.82 1.71
N SER A 741 5.89 -13.02 2.03
CA SER A 741 4.80 -12.67 1.13
C SER A 741 5.06 -11.35 0.43
N GLU A 742 4.83 -11.34 -0.88
CA GLU A 742 4.86 -10.13 -1.71
C GLU A 742 3.87 -9.07 -1.20
N ASP A 743 2.74 -9.48 -0.65
CA ASP A 743 1.68 -8.58 -0.20
C ASP A 743 2.13 -7.61 0.89
N PHE A 744 3.17 -7.97 1.64
CA PHE A 744 3.64 -7.21 2.79
C PHE A 744 5.08 -6.69 2.63
N VAL A 745 5.67 -6.84 1.44
CA VAL A 745 7.11 -6.65 1.24
C VAL A 745 7.60 -5.24 1.56
N PHE A 746 6.78 -4.22 1.26
CA PHE A 746 7.09 -2.82 1.54
C PHE A 746 6.19 -2.22 2.62
N PHE A 747 5.62 -3.07 3.48
CA PHE A 747 4.94 -2.60 4.67
C PHE A 747 5.97 -2.09 5.68
N PRO A 748 5.88 -0.82 6.11
CA PRO A 748 6.72 -0.29 7.15
C PRO A 748 6.44 -1.01 8.48
N LYS A 749 7.48 -1.23 9.29
CA LYS A 749 7.27 -1.74 10.65
C LYS A 749 6.56 -0.67 11.48
N THR A 750 5.47 -1.07 12.14
CA THR A 750 4.74 -0.18 13.04
C THR A 750 5.57 0.16 14.30
N PRO A 751 5.43 1.38 14.85
CA PRO A 751 6.08 1.81 16.07
C PRO A 751 6.04 0.84 17.25
N GLY A 752 4.93 0.14 17.47
CA GLY A 752 4.82 -0.83 18.57
C GLY A 752 5.86 -1.97 18.51
N ALA A 753 6.38 -2.31 17.34
CA ALA A 753 7.40 -3.33 17.13
C ALA A 753 8.85 -2.79 17.13
N LEU A 754 9.02 -1.46 17.08
CA LEU A 754 10.31 -0.78 16.94
C LEU A 754 10.63 0.19 18.11
N GLY A 755 9.69 0.42 19.03
CA GLY A 755 9.81 1.39 20.12
C GLY A 755 9.32 2.79 19.72
N THR A 756 9.63 3.82 20.50
CA THR A 756 9.28 5.21 20.15
C THR A 756 10.03 5.68 18.90
N PRO A 757 9.36 6.33 17.93
CA PRO A 757 10.00 6.80 16.70
C PRO A 757 11.21 7.72 16.92
N SER A 758 12.35 7.39 16.30
CA SER A 758 13.55 8.24 16.25
C SER A 758 14.14 8.25 14.83
N SER A 759 15.00 9.22 14.52
CA SER A 759 15.68 9.29 13.21
C SER A 759 16.50 8.06 12.84
N SER A 760 16.85 7.18 13.80
CA SER A 760 17.58 5.93 13.60
C SER A 760 16.71 4.67 13.63
N THR A 761 15.53 4.71 14.25
CA THR A 761 14.63 3.55 14.43
C THR A 761 13.37 3.63 13.59
N MET A 762 12.87 4.83 13.31
CA MET A 762 11.76 5.13 12.40
C MET A 762 11.92 6.54 11.84
N PRO A 763 12.40 6.70 10.59
CA PRO A 763 12.49 8.01 9.97
C PRO A 763 11.10 8.43 9.47
N CYS A 764 10.19 8.70 10.40
CA CYS A 764 8.87 9.26 10.14
C CYS A 764 8.93 10.45 9.18
N THR A 765 10.00 11.23 9.23
CA THR A 765 10.28 12.33 8.32
C THR A 765 10.47 11.96 6.87
N SER A 766 11.00 10.78 6.57
CA SER A 766 11.13 10.31 5.18
C SER A 766 9.89 9.57 4.69
N MET A 767 9.07 9.07 5.61
CA MET A 767 7.91 8.24 5.33
C MET A 767 6.59 9.03 5.32
N TYR A 768 6.53 10.12 6.09
CA TYR A 768 5.40 11.05 6.21
C TYR A 768 5.86 12.50 5.95
N GLY A 769 6.83 12.68 5.04
CA GLY A 769 7.40 13.97 4.64
C GLY A 769 7.08 14.37 3.21
N GLY A 770 6.09 13.75 2.58
CA GLY A 770 5.70 14.02 1.21
C GLY A 770 5.24 15.45 0.98
N VAL A 771 5.18 15.83 -0.29
CA VAL A 771 4.72 17.13 -0.76
C VAL A 771 3.45 16.98 -1.58
N THR A 772 2.63 18.04 -1.65
CA THR A 772 1.50 18.08 -2.58
C THR A 772 2.03 18.30 -4.01
N PRO A 773 1.84 17.35 -4.94
CA PRO A 773 2.38 17.48 -6.27
C PRO A 773 1.45 18.31 -7.16
N PRO A 774 1.99 19.12 -8.10
CA PRO A 774 1.19 19.84 -9.09
C PRO A 774 0.74 18.89 -10.21
N ILE A 775 -0.12 17.92 -9.88
CA ILE A 775 -0.68 16.95 -10.83
C ILE A 775 -2.01 17.44 -11.43
N PRO A 776 -2.38 16.99 -12.65
CA PRO A 776 -3.70 17.22 -13.21
C PRO A 776 -4.82 16.79 -12.26
N ALA A 777 -5.93 17.53 -12.24
CA ALA A 777 -7.07 17.24 -11.38
C ALA A 777 -7.64 15.82 -11.56
N ALA A 778 -7.49 15.25 -12.76
CA ALA A 778 -7.88 13.87 -13.07
C ALA A 778 -7.13 12.81 -12.23
N TYR A 779 -5.96 13.14 -11.70
CA TYR A 779 -5.12 12.24 -10.89
C TYR A 779 -5.20 12.50 -9.38
N LEU A 780 -5.95 13.52 -8.95
CA LEU A 780 -6.17 13.78 -7.51
C LEU A 780 -6.79 12.58 -6.76
N PRO A 781 -7.73 11.81 -7.34
CA PRO A 781 -8.24 10.62 -6.66
C PRO A 781 -7.15 9.58 -6.35
N LEU A 782 -6.15 9.44 -7.24
CA LEU A 782 -5.01 8.54 -7.03
C LEU A 782 -4.15 9.04 -5.88
N PHE A 783 -3.88 10.34 -5.85
CA PHE A 783 -3.08 10.96 -4.80
C PHE A 783 -3.71 10.87 -3.40
N ASN A 784 -5.04 10.82 -3.31
CA ASN A 784 -5.76 10.83 -2.04
C ASN A 784 -5.86 9.46 -1.38
N THR A 785 -5.45 8.38 -2.05
CA THR A 785 -5.50 7.02 -1.51
C THR A 785 -4.16 6.32 -1.63
N ASP A 786 -4.01 5.18 -0.96
CA ASP A 786 -2.84 4.32 -1.06
C ASP A 786 -3.16 3.03 -1.84
N LEU A 787 -2.20 2.11 -1.94
CA LEU A 787 -2.34 0.79 -2.57
C LEU A 787 -3.53 -0.02 -2.02
N ALA A 788 -3.82 0.13 -0.72
CA ALA A 788 -4.92 -0.54 -0.05
C ALA A 788 -6.24 0.25 -0.07
N LEU A 789 -6.28 1.37 -0.81
CA LEU A 789 -7.39 2.33 -0.87
C LEU A 789 -7.70 3.02 0.46
N THR A 790 -6.73 3.03 1.36
CA THR A 790 -6.76 3.84 2.58
C THR A 790 -6.60 5.31 2.19
N THR A 791 -7.44 6.19 2.75
CA THR A 791 -7.33 7.63 2.48
C THR A 791 -6.08 8.21 3.10
N ARG A 792 -5.32 8.98 2.31
CA ARG A 792 -4.11 9.66 2.78
C ARG A 792 -4.45 10.82 3.71
N THR A 793 -3.77 10.88 4.84
CA THR A 793 -3.89 11.92 5.85
C THR A 793 -2.85 13.01 5.62
N THR A 794 -3.19 14.24 5.99
CA THR A 794 -2.32 15.42 5.82
C THR A 794 -2.13 16.17 7.14
N THR A 795 -2.13 15.43 8.25
CA THR A 795 -2.10 16.01 9.59
C THR A 795 -0.68 16.49 9.90
N PRO A 796 -0.44 17.79 10.13
CA PRO A 796 0.88 18.28 10.47
C PRO A 796 1.41 17.59 11.73
N TYR A 797 2.72 17.29 11.75
CA TYR A 797 3.35 16.65 12.90
C TYR A 797 4.63 17.38 13.33
N LEU A 798 4.98 17.27 14.61
CA LEU A 798 5.97 18.14 15.28
C LEU A 798 7.38 18.09 14.67
N LEU A 799 7.73 17.01 13.96
CA LEU A 799 9.04 16.82 13.34
C LEU A 799 9.00 16.90 11.81
N GLN A 800 7.95 17.47 11.23
CA GLN A 800 7.81 17.56 9.78
C GLN A 800 8.94 18.38 9.14
N PRO A 801 9.58 17.87 8.07
CA PRO A 801 10.58 18.63 7.30
C PRO A 801 10.01 19.95 6.80
N LEU A 802 10.81 21.02 6.86
CA LEU A 802 10.39 22.32 6.34
C LEU A 802 10.05 22.21 4.84
N GLY A 803 8.85 22.66 4.47
CA GLY A 803 8.35 22.58 3.09
C GLY A 803 7.70 21.26 2.69
N SER A 804 7.58 20.30 3.62
CA SER A 804 6.71 19.13 3.45
C SER A 804 5.25 19.48 3.75
N ASN A 805 4.34 18.63 3.28
CA ASN A 805 2.90 18.74 3.50
C ASN A 805 2.36 17.65 4.44
N ALA A 806 3.25 16.94 5.17
CA ALA A 806 2.90 15.81 6.03
C ALA A 806 2.06 14.75 5.30
N ILE A 807 2.58 14.27 4.17
CA ILE A 807 1.92 13.28 3.30
C ILE A 807 2.80 12.04 3.26
N SER A 808 2.19 10.87 3.15
CA SER A 808 2.91 9.61 3.02
C SER A 808 3.76 9.53 1.75
N VAL A 809 4.96 8.97 1.90
CA VAL A 809 5.93 8.71 0.83
C VAL A 809 5.93 7.21 0.55
N GLY A 810 5.73 6.83 -0.71
CA GLY A 810 5.56 5.45 -1.15
C GLY A 810 4.10 5.02 -1.29
N ALA A 811 3.91 3.73 -1.57
CA ALA A 811 2.63 3.15 -1.98
C ALA A 811 1.60 2.96 -0.86
N PHE A 812 2.02 3.07 0.41
CA PHE A 812 1.14 2.91 1.55
C PHE A 812 0.92 4.23 2.28
N GLU A 813 -0.28 4.36 2.85
CA GLU A 813 -0.57 5.43 3.77
C GLU A 813 0.10 5.19 5.12
N LEU A 814 0.60 6.28 5.69
CA LEU A 814 1.12 6.41 7.04
C LEU A 814 0.58 7.71 7.62
N ASN A 815 0.28 7.74 8.90
CA ASN A 815 -0.15 9.00 9.54
C ASN A 815 1.00 9.71 10.28
N SER A 816 0.67 10.78 11.03
CA SER A 816 1.61 11.54 11.87
C SER A 816 2.35 10.72 12.93
N ASN A 817 1.87 9.50 13.22
CA ASN A 817 2.48 8.55 14.13
C ASN A 817 3.26 7.45 13.40
N CYS A 818 3.32 7.49 12.06
CA CYS A 818 3.93 6.48 11.20
C CYS A 818 3.33 5.10 11.39
N LEU A 819 2.00 5.09 11.50
CA LEU A 819 1.15 3.92 11.58
C LEU A 819 0.32 3.78 10.31
#